data_AF-A0A2S4PMS3-F1
#
_entry.id   AF-A0A2S4PMS3-F1
#
_cell.length_a   1.000
_cell.length_b   1.000
_cell.length_c   1.000
_cell.angle_alpha   90.00
_cell.angle_beta   90.00
_cell.angle_gamma   90.00
#
_symmetry.space_group_name_H-M   'P 1'
#
loop_
_entity.id
_entity.type
_entity.pdbx_description
1 polymer ?
#
loop_
_entity_poly.entity_id
_entity_poly.type
_entity_poly.pdbx_seq_one_letter_code
_entity_poly.pdbx_strand_id
1 'polypeptide(L)'
;MKIFFLLALVLCTSDVYAACSKNLKVENKVDFAQASESSLIHSYNDGVITDLRRDVAGKRVGFTAVDAGIYAFIDVSCRKLESEGYLALNLLLQGPANASLTIELQTSSSCSTTRYSSYFTNLTITTDFTQTYTVPLRIFRGANLNAVRSIKLLDLTPGHWEIGESQLVCANSFEISQATSFQFQSSRSAISQALLTRQVAAECTPFLLDDFVSQSRLTFLFYNAALLPSSDDGTMKPITGRVDTQTSVIVADHHLTLVPANLNSYWYTQIGCLKATNQWGGVGLPIKAEPGTTFRIELSSDASCSNTNPKNVALTSSDLGWNFDGTEKYYQIPFSRFIGLDSDHLVTLLFSGLDRSITFGPIALYCGNTGTAYVPPPNLEPAEPNTKIPPTTGASDTLIDTFSNINNNNLGFYHGGDDQSAFQISGSKLTINTKGNADLAWYTQVANGCMDLTPLQDGYLHIVFSGSNAFTISLQQHNPTCNDKIQPVPFTWDSVEAARYSNPAKTDIFVPLTHFAIDRSKSIGFGLKGFYSSNPTTVSRIEIVKNVPDDFLIPSKLPTSPLIFSCTRPNSFAFAIDDGDPKFAQRVVSTIAEAGIKVTFFTVGAALRDASTNLTGVYKGMLDAGHQVAYHSFTHPPMEGLPSLAAIDWEIDQDIQAVRETLGITSTYFRPPFGTEGARVRQRLQSLIPGSKFVMWSVDVQDYLWATSPTPENQITNFQSDVDKGGSLVVMHYLYDTTVNYLPKFIAIAKATGKQLMRVDQCLEDPAAPPL
;
A
#
# COMPACT_ATOMS: atom_id res chain seq x y z
N MET A 1 18.66 76.45 -20.61
CA MET A 1 17.32 77.10 -20.69
C MET A 1 16.26 76.03 -20.46
N LYS A 2 15.55 76.14 -19.33
CA LYS A 2 14.23 75.59 -18.95
C LYS A 2 13.93 74.06 -19.02
N ILE A 3 13.77 73.54 -17.79
CA ILE A 3 12.92 72.45 -17.29
C ILE A 3 11.54 72.40 -17.96
N PHE A 4 10.98 71.20 -18.20
CA PHE A 4 9.57 70.85 -17.92
C PHE A 4 9.39 69.33 -17.73
N PHE A 5 8.90 68.98 -16.53
CA PHE A 5 8.26 67.70 -16.18
C PHE A 5 6.93 67.56 -16.93
N LEU A 6 6.57 66.36 -17.41
CA LEU A 6 5.18 66.01 -17.66
C LEU A 6 4.86 64.64 -17.05
N LEU A 7 3.95 64.67 -16.07
CA LEU A 7 3.23 63.56 -15.47
C LEU A 7 2.41 62.83 -16.55
N ALA A 8 2.55 61.50 -16.64
CA ALA A 8 1.57 60.65 -17.31
C ALA A 8 0.72 59.94 -16.24
N LEU A 9 -0.53 60.38 -16.15
CA LEU A 9 -1.62 59.80 -15.37
C LEU A 9 -1.92 58.39 -15.92
N VAL A 10 -1.74 57.34 -15.13
CA VAL A 10 -2.28 56.01 -15.44
C VAL A 10 -3.75 55.99 -15.01
N LEU A 11 -4.64 56.05 -15.99
CA LEU A 11 -6.06 55.76 -15.83
C LEU A 11 -6.23 54.28 -15.48
N CYS A 12 -6.51 53.99 -14.21
CA CYS A 12 -7.07 52.70 -13.80
C CYS A 12 -8.55 52.70 -14.21
N THR A 13 -8.88 52.02 -15.30
CA THR A 13 -10.26 51.62 -15.58
C THR A 13 -10.63 50.51 -14.60
N SER A 14 -11.39 50.85 -13.56
CA SER A 14 -12.11 49.87 -12.77
C SER A 14 -13.23 49.29 -13.66
N ASP A 15 -13.08 48.06 -14.11
CA ASP A 15 -14.18 47.30 -14.68
C ASP A 15 -15.27 47.15 -13.59
N VAL A 16 -16.35 47.91 -13.76
CA VAL A 16 -17.55 47.79 -12.93
C VAL A 16 -18.27 46.52 -13.38
N TYR A 17 -18.01 45.41 -12.68
CA TYR A 17 -18.79 44.18 -12.85
C TYR A 17 -20.25 44.41 -12.43
N ALA A 18 -21.18 43.73 -13.11
CA ALA A 18 -22.61 43.84 -12.83
C ALA A 18 -22.94 43.32 -11.43
N ALA A 19 -23.26 44.23 -10.51
CA ALA A 19 -23.73 43.89 -9.18
C ALA A 19 -25.07 43.13 -9.26
N CYS A 20 -25.21 42.05 -8.49
CA CYS A 20 -26.48 41.36 -8.29
C CYS A 20 -27.60 42.34 -7.92
N SER A 21 -28.83 42.04 -8.34
CA SER A 21 -30.01 42.85 -8.02
C SER A 21 -30.88 42.24 -6.91
N LYS A 22 -30.67 40.97 -6.56
CA LYS A 22 -31.40 40.22 -5.50
C LYS A 22 -30.64 38.97 -5.06
N ASN A 23 -31.00 38.42 -3.90
CA ASN A 23 -30.52 37.12 -3.44
C ASN A 23 -30.84 36.02 -4.46
N LEU A 24 -29.90 35.08 -4.63
CA LEU A 24 -30.05 33.95 -5.54
C LEU A 24 -30.33 32.68 -4.74
N LYS A 25 -31.46 32.04 -5.01
CA LYS A 25 -31.78 30.72 -4.46
C LYS A 25 -30.88 29.68 -5.10
N VAL A 26 -30.30 28.81 -4.28
CA VAL A 26 -29.46 27.69 -4.72
C VAL A 26 -30.07 26.39 -4.25
N GLU A 27 -29.99 25.38 -5.09
CA GLU A 27 -30.62 24.09 -4.82
C GLU A 27 -29.76 23.30 -3.83
N ASN A 28 -30.38 22.88 -2.72
CA ASN A 28 -29.76 21.94 -1.81
C ASN A 28 -30.09 20.53 -2.31
N LYS A 29 -29.07 19.78 -2.69
CA LYS A 29 -29.15 18.35 -2.99
C LYS A 29 -28.59 17.62 -1.77
N VAL A 30 -29.46 17.03 -0.96
CA VAL A 30 -29.00 16.10 0.08
C VAL A 30 -28.71 14.78 -0.64
N ASP A 31 -27.43 14.38 -0.67
CA ASP A 31 -27.05 13.10 -1.25
C ASP A 31 -27.35 12.01 -0.22
N PHE A 32 -28.36 11.19 -0.53
CA PHE A 32 -28.56 9.91 0.12
C PHE A 32 -27.95 8.89 -0.83
N ALA A 33 -26.89 8.21 -0.42
CA ALA A 33 -26.49 7.00 -1.14
C ALA A 33 -27.74 6.11 -1.27
N GLN A 34 -28.24 5.98 -2.49
CA GLN A 34 -29.38 5.17 -2.92
C GLN A 34 -30.58 5.07 -1.94
N ALA A 35 -31.51 6.02 -2.01
CA ALA A 35 -32.88 5.79 -1.54
C ALA A 35 -33.80 5.44 -2.72
N SER A 36 -33.74 4.18 -3.19
CA SER A 36 -34.88 3.53 -3.87
C SER A 36 -35.56 2.61 -2.87
N GLU A 37 -36.88 2.77 -2.68
CA GLU A 37 -37.69 1.94 -1.82
C GLU A 37 -37.69 0.48 -2.28
N SER A 38 -36.85 -0.37 -1.66
CA SER A 38 -37.21 -1.69 -1.12
C SER A 38 -35.93 -2.48 -0.85
N SER A 39 -35.82 -3.02 0.38
CA SER A 39 -34.81 -3.93 0.92
C SER A 39 -33.38 -3.39 1.14
N LEU A 40 -33.11 -3.07 2.42
CA LEU A 40 -31.89 -3.33 3.21
C LEU A 40 -30.51 -2.93 2.63
N ILE A 41 -30.07 -1.74 3.08
CA ILE A 41 -28.71 -1.31 3.50
C ILE A 41 -27.53 -1.56 2.55
N HIS A 42 -27.04 -0.50 1.90
CA HIS A 42 -25.61 -0.32 1.59
C HIS A 42 -25.22 1.18 1.64
N SER A 43 -24.14 1.49 2.34
CA SER A 43 -23.54 2.82 2.46
C SER A 43 -22.01 2.74 2.24
N TYR A 44 -21.38 3.87 1.92
CA TYR A 44 -19.92 3.97 1.74
C TYR A 44 -19.16 4.30 3.06
N ASN A 45 -19.88 4.42 4.17
CA ASN A 45 -19.47 4.54 5.57
C ASN A 45 -20.80 4.65 6.35
N ASP A 46 -21.08 3.73 7.28
CA ASP A 46 -22.39 3.41 7.89
C ASP A 46 -23.16 4.53 8.63
N GLY A 47 -23.35 5.69 8.00
CA GLY A 47 -24.26 6.73 8.46
C GLY A 47 -25.70 6.27 8.39
N VAL A 48 -26.23 5.87 9.55
CA VAL A 48 -27.64 5.53 9.68
C VAL A 48 -28.46 6.82 9.63
N ILE A 49 -29.32 6.95 8.63
CA ILE A 49 -30.36 7.97 8.59
C ILE A 49 -31.66 7.32 9.06
N THR A 50 -32.31 7.93 10.05
CA THR A 50 -33.69 7.58 10.42
C THR A 50 -34.61 8.79 10.19
N ASP A 51 -35.88 8.50 9.87
CA ASP A 51 -36.95 9.50 9.75
C ASP A 51 -36.73 10.59 8.68
N LEU A 52 -36.32 10.20 7.46
CA LEU A 52 -36.24 11.12 6.33
C LEU A 52 -37.65 11.63 5.95
N ARG A 53 -37.88 12.92 6.11
CA ARG A 53 -39.14 13.59 5.72
C ARG A 53 -38.88 14.69 4.71
N ARG A 54 -39.52 14.60 3.55
CA ARG A 54 -39.57 15.70 2.58
C ARG A 54 -40.85 16.49 2.81
N ASP A 55 -40.72 17.72 3.30
CA ASP A 55 -41.83 18.68 3.27
C ASP A 55 -41.84 19.37 1.91
N VAL A 56 -42.64 18.80 0.99
CA VAL A 56 -42.80 19.30 -0.38
C VAL A 56 -43.48 20.68 -0.39
N ALA A 57 -44.31 21.00 0.61
CA ALA A 57 -45.00 22.28 0.71
C ALA A 57 -44.09 23.37 1.32
N GLY A 58 -43.23 23.02 2.28
CA GLY A 58 -42.28 23.92 2.93
C GLY A 58 -40.89 24.00 2.29
N LYS A 59 -40.59 23.18 1.27
CA LYS A 59 -39.26 23.04 0.63
C LYS A 59 -38.13 22.74 1.62
N ARG A 60 -38.36 21.78 2.51
CA ARG A 60 -37.39 21.36 3.54
C ARG A 60 -37.14 19.86 3.47
N VAL A 61 -35.93 19.47 3.85
CA VAL A 61 -35.55 18.08 4.06
C VAL A 61 -35.19 17.91 5.53
N GLY A 62 -35.98 17.10 6.25
CA GLY A 62 -35.72 16.70 7.62
C GLY A 62 -35.14 15.30 7.68
N PHE A 63 -34.12 15.07 8.51
CA PHE A 63 -33.50 13.75 8.70
C PHE A 63 -32.81 13.68 10.07
N THR A 64 -32.72 12.49 10.65
CA THR A 64 -31.92 12.26 11.86
C THR A 64 -30.56 11.70 11.49
N ALA A 65 -29.49 12.44 11.84
CA ALA A 65 -28.11 11.99 11.72
C ALA A 65 -27.73 11.12 12.92
N VAL A 66 -27.26 9.89 12.71
CA VAL A 66 -26.90 8.98 13.80
C VAL A 66 -25.38 8.93 14.05
N ASP A 67 -24.56 9.28 13.06
CA ASP A 67 -23.10 9.43 13.16
C ASP A 67 -22.54 10.52 12.22
N ALA A 68 -21.22 10.68 12.20
CA ALA A 68 -20.50 11.64 11.37
C ALA A 68 -20.12 11.03 9.99
N GLY A 69 -21.11 10.92 9.10
CA GLY A 69 -20.91 10.50 7.70
C GLY A 69 -21.85 11.15 6.69
N ILE A 70 -22.82 11.93 7.16
CA ILE A 70 -23.85 12.54 6.31
C ILE A 70 -23.35 13.87 5.74
N TYR A 71 -23.60 14.09 4.45
CA TYR A 71 -23.34 15.39 3.83
C TYR A 71 -24.51 15.90 2.99
N ALA A 72 -24.67 17.23 2.97
CA ALA A 72 -25.58 17.91 2.06
C ALA A 72 -24.78 18.76 1.08
N PHE A 73 -25.12 18.65 -0.21
CA PHE A 73 -24.50 19.43 -1.27
C PHE A 73 -25.39 20.63 -1.61
N ILE A 74 -24.76 21.78 -1.84
CA ILE A 74 -25.43 22.98 -2.34
C ILE A 74 -24.87 23.25 -3.74
N ASP A 75 -25.71 23.05 -4.74
CA ASP A 75 -25.32 23.17 -6.13
C ASP A 75 -25.26 24.64 -6.54
N VAL A 76 -24.04 25.13 -6.73
CA VAL A 76 -23.77 26.48 -7.25
C VAL A 76 -23.26 26.45 -8.69
N SER A 77 -23.13 25.26 -9.30
CA SER A 77 -22.81 25.03 -10.73
C SER A 77 -21.67 25.92 -11.28
N CYS A 78 -20.55 25.96 -10.57
CA CYS A 78 -19.43 26.89 -10.77
C CYS A 78 -19.82 28.35 -11.06
N ARG A 79 -19.77 29.21 -10.05
CA ARG A 79 -20.23 30.60 -10.15
C ARG A 79 -19.18 31.62 -9.72
N LYS A 80 -19.22 32.81 -10.32
CA LYS A 80 -18.31 33.90 -10.00
C LYS A 80 -18.90 34.81 -8.90
N LEU A 81 -19.12 34.25 -7.72
CA LEU A 81 -19.86 34.89 -6.62
C LEU A 81 -19.41 36.32 -6.31
N GLU A 82 -18.10 36.59 -6.24
CA GLU A 82 -17.59 37.92 -5.93
C GLU A 82 -17.86 38.93 -7.05
N SER A 83 -17.57 38.60 -8.32
CA SER A 83 -17.83 39.48 -9.46
C SER A 83 -19.32 39.65 -9.77
N GLU A 84 -20.15 38.67 -9.39
CA GLU A 84 -21.61 38.75 -9.46
C GLU A 84 -22.21 39.50 -8.25
N GLY A 85 -21.40 39.89 -7.26
CA GLY A 85 -21.83 40.71 -6.12
C GLY A 85 -22.44 39.95 -4.93
N TYR A 86 -22.28 38.63 -4.86
CA TYR A 86 -22.73 37.82 -3.72
C TYR A 86 -21.67 37.76 -2.62
N LEU A 87 -22.04 38.14 -1.38
CA LEU A 87 -21.10 38.30 -0.28
C LEU A 87 -21.24 37.25 0.83
N ALA A 88 -22.35 36.54 0.89
CA ALA A 88 -22.62 35.54 1.92
C ALA A 88 -23.51 34.40 1.42
N LEU A 89 -23.57 33.34 2.21
CA LEU A 89 -24.47 32.20 2.05
C LEU A 89 -25.44 32.18 3.23
N ASN A 90 -26.73 32.26 2.95
CA ASN A 90 -27.79 32.00 3.91
C ASN A 90 -28.16 30.52 3.88
N LEU A 91 -28.02 29.86 5.02
CA LEU A 91 -28.42 28.48 5.25
C LEU A 91 -29.64 28.48 6.18
N LEU A 92 -30.78 27.97 5.73
CA LEU A 92 -31.94 27.77 6.59
C LEU A 92 -31.79 26.40 7.27
N LEU A 93 -31.41 26.39 8.55
CA LEU A 93 -31.08 25.17 9.27
C LEU A 93 -31.85 25.06 10.58
N GLN A 94 -32.22 23.84 10.92
CA GLN A 94 -32.54 23.40 12.27
C GLN A 94 -31.62 22.22 12.59
N GLY A 95 -31.02 22.22 13.78
CA GLY A 95 -30.22 21.10 14.28
C GLY A 95 -30.42 20.96 15.79
N PRO A 96 -29.81 19.97 16.43
CA PRO A 96 -29.84 19.85 17.89
C PRO A 96 -29.25 21.11 18.56
N ALA A 97 -29.71 21.44 19.77
CA ALA A 97 -29.16 22.57 20.52
C ALA A 97 -27.64 22.39 20.74
N ASN A 98 -26.85 23.42 20.41
CA ASN A 98 -25.37 23.40 20.43
C ASN A 98 -24.72 22.41 19.44
N ALA A 99 -25.45 21.93 18.44
CA ALA A 99 -24.87 21.13 17.36
C ALA A 99 -23.89 21.96 16.51
N SER A 100 -22.99 21.27 15.83
CA SER A 100 -22.09 21.85 14.84
C SER A 100 -22.13 21.07 13.52
N LEU A 101 -21.75 21.76 12.45
CA LEU A 101 -21.46 21.17 11.15
C LEU A 101 -20.26 21.88 10.52
N THR A 102 -19.57 21.19 9.61
CA THR A 102 -18.50 21.75 8.79
C THR A 102 -19.07 22.22 7.46
N ILE A 103 -18.75 23.44 7.05
CA ILE A 103 -19.04 23.96 5.70
C ILE A 103 -17.77 23.89 4.88
N GLU A 104 -17.78 23.11 3.81
CA GLU A 104 -16.74 23.06 2.79
C GLU A 104 -17.12 23.98 1.62
N LEU A 105 -16.28 24.96 1.31
CA LEU A 105 -16.33 25.76 0.08
C LEU A 105 -15.24 25.25 -0.87
N GLN A 106 -15.64 24.71 -2.03
CA GLN A 106 -14.70 24.29 -3.06
C GLN A 106 -14.54 25.40 -4.11
N THR A 107 -13.31 25.86 -4.35
CA THR A 107 -13.03 26.89 -5.37
C THR A 107 -11.91 26.48 -6.30
N SER A 108 -12.01 26.88 -7.57
CA SER A 108 -11.02 26.60 -8.62
C SER A 108 -10.26 27.86 -9.02
N SER A 109 -9.18 27.75 -9.80
CA SER A 109 -8.55 28.95 -10.40
C SER A 109 -9.45 29.64 -11.44
N SER A 110 -10.33 28.88 -12.10
CA SER A 110 -11.38 29.39 -12.99
C SER A 110 -12.53 28.38 -13.10
N CYS A 111 -13.71 28.81 -13.59
CA CYS A 111 -14.82 27.88 -13.82
C CYS A 111 -14.63 26.89 -14.97
N SER A 112 -13.58 27.05 -15.78
CA SER A 112 -13.11 26.04 -16.74
C SER A 112 -12.14 25.02 -16.15
N THR A 113 -11.57 25.28 -14.96
CA THR A 113 -10.53 24.44 -14.35
C THR A 113 -11.13 23.48 -13.34
N THR A 114 -10.92 22.18 -13.51
CA THR A 114 -11.65 21.16 -12.74
C THR A 114 -10.96 20.72 -11.47
N ARG A 115 -9.67 21.02 -11.33
CA ARG A 115 -9.02 21.08 -10.02
C ARG A 115 -9.67 22.16 -9.17
N TYR A 116 -9.96 21.82 -7.92
CA TYR A 116 -10.43 22.75 -6.90
C TYR A 116 -9.61 22.59 -5.63
N SER A 117 -9.58 23.63 -4.82
CA SER A 117 -9.11 23.60 -3.44
C SER A 117 -10.30 23.74 -2.50
N SER A 118 -10.23 23.07 -1.36
CA SER A 118 -11.31 23.07 -0.37
C SER A 118 -10.95 23.95 0.81
N TYR A 119 -11.92 24.76 1.23
CA TYR A 119 -11.80 25.69 2.34
C TYR A 119 -12.91 25.38 3.32
N PHE A 120 -12.58 25.23 4.60
CA PHE A 120 -13.50 24.71 5.59
C PHE A 120 -13.76 25.75 6.68
N THR A 121 -14.98 25.79 7.20
CA THR A 121 -15.34 26.56 8.39
C THR A 121 -16.40 25.81 9.18
N ASN A 122 -16.36 25.90 10.50
CA ASN A 122 -17.40 25.29 11.33
C ASN A 122 -18.53 26.28 11.59
N LEU A 123 -19.76 25.78 11.57
CA LEU A 123 -20.96 26.51 11.94
C LEU A 123 -21.58 25.84 13.18
N THR A 124 -21.77 26.61 14.25
CA THR A 124 -22.49 26.18 15.45
C THR A 124 -23.94 26.61 15.37
N ILE A 125 -24.84 25.68 15.64
CA ILE A 125 -26.28 25.88 15.72
C ILE A 125 -26.63 26.30 17.15
N THR A 126 -27.17 27.51 17.29
CA THR A 126 -27.42 28.14 18.60
C THR A 126 -28.85 27.94 19.11
N THR A 127 -29.75 27.40 18.28
CA THR A 127 -31.17 27.24 18.58
C THR A 127 -31.70 25.91 18.06
N ASP A 128 -32.70 25.35 18.75
CA ASP A 128 -33.37 24.09 18.40
C ASP A 128 -34.55 24.25 17.43
N PHE A 129 -34.85 25.48 17.00
CA PHE A 129 -35.82 25.83 15.96
C PHE A 129 -35.14 26.28 14.66
N THR A 130 -35.85 26.17 13.54
CA THR A 130 -35.35 26.58 12.23
C THR A 130 -34.99 28.07 12.20
N GLN A 131 -33.75 28.40 11.84
CA GLN A 131 -33.33 29.78 11.63
C GLN A 131 -32.35 29.92 10.47
N THR A 132 -32.17 31.15 9.98
CA THR A 132 -31.23 31.45 8.91
C THR A 132 -29.85 31.78 9.48
N TYR A 133 -28.85 30.98 9.11
CA TYR A 133 -27.45 31.22 9.41
C TYR A 133 -26.79 31.90 8.21
N THR A 134 -26.25 33.10 8.42
CA THR A 134 -25.55 33.87 7.38
C THR A 134 -24.05 33.63 7.48
N VAL A 135 -23.47 33.01 6.47
CA VAL A 135 -22.05 32.64 6.40
C VAL A 135 -21.33 33.57 5.43
N PRO A 136 -20.55 34.57 5.90
CA PRO A 136 -19.87 35.50 4.99
C PRO A 136 -18.81 34.76 4.17
N LEU A 137 -18.85 34.88 2.83
CA LEU A 137 -17.92 34.13 1.96
C LEU A 137 -16.45 34.53 2.20
N ARG A 138 -16.21 35.76 2.68
CA ARG A 138 -14.87 36.25 3.04
C ARG A 138 -14.17 35.46 4.15
N ILE A 139 -14.89 34.63 4.92
CA ILE A 139 -14.27 33.82 5.98
C ILE A 139 -13.41 32.69 5.40
N PHE A 140 -13.69 32.26 4.16
CA PHE A 140 -12.89 31.26 3.44
C PHE A 140 -11.64 31.91 2.84
N ARG A 141 -10.67 32.28 3.70
CA ARG A 141 -9.46 33.01 3.29
C ARG A 141 -8.67 32.22 2.25
N GLY A 142 -8.32 32.90 1.16
CA GLY A 142 -7.57 32.31 0.05
C GLY A 142 -8.44 31.56 -0.97
N ALA A 143 -9.76 31.45 -0.75
CA ALA A 143 -10.67 30.87 -1.73
C ALA A 143 -10.90 31.82 -2.90
N ASN A 144 -10.95 31.27 -4.12
CA ASN A 144 -11.29 32.05 -5.31
C ASN A 144 -12.81 32.18 -5.44
N LEU A 145 -13.36 33.25 -4.88
CA LEU A 145 -14.80 33.52 -4.91
C LEU A 145 -15.33 33.83 -6.32
N ASN A 146 -14.46 33.99 -7.32
CA ASN A 146 -14.84 34.11 -8.73
C ASN A 146 -14.85 32.76 -9.47
N ALA A 147 -14.70 31.64 -8.77
CA ALA A 147 -14.82 30.31 -9.34
C ALA A 147 -15.22 29.28 -8.26
N VAL A 148 -16.34 29.54 -7.59
CA VAL A 148 -16.87 28.65 -6.55
C VAL A 148 -17.60 27.48 -7.18
N ARG A 149 -17.07 26.27 -7.00
CA ARG A 149 -17.54 25.02 -7.61
C ARG A 149 -18.73 24.43 -6.88
N SER A 150 -18.60 24.29 -5.58
CA SER A 150 -19.59 23.66 -4.72
C SER A 150 -19.48 24.19 -3.30
N ILE A 151 -20.57 24.01 -2.55
CA ILE A 151 -20.58 24.17 -1.11
C ILE A 151 -21.14 22.88 -0.54
N LYS A 152 -20.50 22.31 0.48
CA LYS A 152 -21.00 21.12 1.19
C LYS A 152 -21.17 21.40 2.68
N LEU A 153 -22.17 20.78 3.27
CA LEU A 153 -22.35 20.67 4.71
C LEU A 153 -21.94 19.26 5.10
N LEU A 154 -20.93 19.13 5.94
CA LEU A 154 -20.28 17.88 6.36
C LEU A 154 -20.29 17.80 7.89
N ASP A 155 -19.93 16.65 8.45
CA ASP A 155 -19.69 16.45 9.89
C ASP A 155 -20.83 16.95 10.79
N LEU A 156 -22.08 16.72 10.36
CA LEU A 156 -23.25 17.13 11.14
C LEU A 156 -23.25 16.39 12.48
N THR A 157 -23.34 17.13 13.58
CA THR A 157 -23.47 16.53 14.92
C THR A 157 -24.69 15.60 14.96
N PRO A 158 -24.60 14.39 15.55
CA PRO A 158 -25.74 13.47 15.61
C PRO A 158 -27.00 14.10 16.23
N GLY A 159 -28.15 13.84 15.62
CA GLY A 159 -29.48 14.32 16.01
C GLY A 159 -30.34 14.75 14.83
N HIS A 160 -31.52 15.31 15.10
CA HIS A 160 -32.47 15.72 14.05
C HIS A 160 -32.04 17.03 13.40
N TRP A 161 -31.95 17.02 12.07
CA TRP A 161 -31.62 18.16 11.24
C TRP A 161 -32.74 18.46 10.25
N GLU A 162 -33.01 19.75 10.02
CA GLU A 162 -33.78 20.22 8.87
C GLU A 162 -32.94 21.20 8.06
N ILE A 163 -32.84 20.95 6.76
CA ILE A 163 -32.19 21.84 5.80
C ILE A 163 -33.26 22.37 4.86
N GLY A 164 -33.48 23.68 4.92
CA GLY A 164 -34.37 24.42 4.02
C GLY A 164 -33.60 25.14 2.91
N GLU A 165 -34.32 25.83 2.02
CA GLU A 165 -33.77 26.51 0.83
C GLU A 165 -32.60 27.46 1.17
N SER A 166 -31.43 27.21 0.57
CA SER A 166 -30.23 28.05 0.74
C SER A 166 -30.21 29.21 -0.26
N GLN A 167 -29.60 30.33 0.12
CA GLN A 167 -29.52 31.52 -0.74
C GLN A 167 -28.14 32.16 -0.72
N LEU A 168 -27.63 32.55 -1.88
CA LEU A 168 -26.50 33.46 -2.00
C LEU A 168 -27.00 34.89 -1.81
N VAL A 169 -26.38 35.60 -0.87
CA VAL A 169 -26.82 36.93 -0.42
C VAL A 169 -26.16 38.01 -1.26
N CYS A 170 -26.99 38.83 -1.90
CA CYS A 170 -26.53 39.95 -2.70
C CYS A 170 -26.04 41.09 -1.80
N ALA A 171 -24.99 41.80 -2.23
CA ALA A 171 -24.38 42.91 -1.48
C ALA A 171 -25.39 44.01 -1.07
N ASN A 172 -26.40 44.28 -1.92
CA ASN A 172 -27.43 45.30 -1.68
C ASN A 172 -28.50 44.90 -0.65
N SER A 173 -28.49 43.63 -0.22
CA SER A 173 -29.44 43.05 0.74
C SER A 173 -28.75 42.48 1.98
N PHE A 174 -27.47 42.80 2.17
CA PHE A 174 -26.66 42.33 3.30
C PHE A 174 -26.86 43.25 4.52
N GLU A 175 -27.94 43.03 5.28
CA GLU A 175 -28.07 43.59 6.62
C GLU A 175 -27.33 42.70 7.63
N ILE A 176 -26.42 43.29 8.42
CA ILE A 176 -25.68 42.58 9.46
C ILE A 176 -26.63 42.34 10.64
N SER A 177 -27.34 41.21 10.64
CA SER A 177 -28.09 40.76 11.82
C SER A 177 -27.33 39.63 12.53
N GLN A 178 -26.87 39.95 13.75
CA GLN A 178 -26.35 39.11 14.84
C GLN A 178 -25.26 38.06 14.54
N ALA A 179 -24.16 38.19 15.30
CA ALA A 179 -22.92 37.45 15.14
C ALA A 179 -23.08 35.95 15.45
N THR A 180 -22.91 35.12 14.43
CA THR A 180 -22.58 33.70 14.54
C THR A 180 -21.09 33.56 14.82
N SER A 181 -20.72 32.77 15.84
CA SER A 181 -19.32 32.50 16.17
C SER A 181 -18.73 31.47 15.21
N PHE A 182 -17.66 31.81 14.50
CA PHE A 182 -16.96 30.92 13.57
C PHE A 182 -15.54 30.63 14.09
N GLN A 183 -15.11 29.36 14.11
CA GLN A 183 -13.72 28.96 14.33
C GLN A 183 -13.09 28.51 13.00
N PHE A 184 -11.86 28.96 12.74
CA PHE A 184 -11.17 28.87 11.45
C PHE A 184 -10.15 27.71 11.42
N GLN A 185 -10.06 27.01 10.28
CA GLN A 185 -9.01 26.01 9.99
C GLN A 185 -8.39 26.29 8.62
N SER A 186 -7.06 26.11 8.48
CA SER A 186 -6.30 26.50 7.29
C SER A 186 -6.52 25.60 6.06
N SER A 187 -6.47 26.23 4.89
CA SER A 187 -6.70 25.69 3.54
C SER A 187 -5.91 24.41 3.20
N ARG A 188 -6.59 23.43 2.59
CA ARG A 188 -5.97 22.27 1.90
C ARG A 188 -6.03 22.48 0.38
N SER A 189 -4.91 22.38 -0.31
CA SER A 189 -4.90 22.22 -1.77
C SER A 189 -5.15 20.76 -2.10
N ALA A 190 -6.33 20.45 -2.65
CA ALA A 190 -6.65 19.13 -3.17
C ALA A 190 -6.26 19.06 -4.65
N ILE A 191 -5.69 17.94 -5.09
CA ILE A 191 -5.57 17.61 -6.51
C ILE A 191 -6.82 16.79 -6.84
N SER A 192 -7.84 17.41 -7.41
CA SER A 192 -8.93 16.66 -8.03
C SER A 192 -8.60 16.34 -9.48
N GLN A 193 -9.02 15.15 -9.88
CA GLN A 193 -9.00 14.63 -11.24
C GLN A 193 -9.73 15.59 -12.19
N ALA A 194 -9.20 15.68 -13.40
CA ALA A 194 -9.66 16.60 -14.41
C ALA A 194 -10.99 16.14 -15.02
N LEU A 195 -12.04 16.96 -14.91
CA LEU A 195 -13.00 17.08 -15.99
C LEU A 195 -12.39 18.04 -17.02
N LEU A 196 -11.96 17.54 -18.18
CA LEU A 196 -11.59 18.38 -19.31
C LEU A 196 -12.89 18.82 -20.00
N THR A 197 -13.10 20.13 -20.12
CA THR A 197 -13.85 20.65 -21.27
C THR A 197 -12.94 21.58 -22.05
N ARG A 198 -12.59 21.17 -23.28
CA ARG A 198 -12.83 21.99 -24.48
C ARG A 198 -12.49 21.22 -25.77
N GLN A 199 -13.51 21.19 -26.63
CA GLN A 199 -13.50 21.28 -28.10
C GLN A 199 -12.52 20.46 -28.96
N VAL A 200 -13.09 20.00 -30.07
CA VAL A 200 -12.53 19.20 -31.17
C VAL A 200 -12.43 17.73 -30.80
N ALA A 201 -13.00 16.85 -31.62
CA ALA A 201 -13.15 15.42 -31.37
C ALA A 201 -11.81 14.80 -30.91
N ALA A 202 -11.72 14.46 -29.62
CA ALA A 202 -10.56 13.80 -29.06
C ALA A 202 -10.52 12.38 -29.62
N GLU A 203 -9.36 11.99 -30.14
CA GLU A 203 -9.06 10.60 -30.46
C GLU A 203 -9.33 9.76 -29.20
N CYS A 204 -10.09 8.67 -29.36
CA CYS A 204 -10.35 7.75 -28.26
C CYS A 204 -9.03 7.21 -27.69
N THR A 205 -8.96 7.10 -26.36
CA THR A 205 -7.87 6.42 -25.64
C THR A 205 -8.37 5.12 -25.02
N PRO A 206 -7.60 4.02 -25.08
CA PRO A 206 -7.97 2.79 -24.40
C PRO A 206 -8.20 3.01 -22.89
N PHE A 207 -9.24 2.38 -22.33
CA PHE A 207 -9.49 2.42 -20.88
C PHE A 207 -8.94 1.15 -20.25
N LEU A 208 -7.90 1.28 -19.42
CA LEU A 208 -7.31 0.17 -18.69
C LEU A 208 -8.27 -0.28 -17.57
N LEU A 209 -8.75 -1.51 -17.66
CA LEU A 209 -9.62 -2.12 -16.66
C LEU A 209 -8.79 -2.85 -15.61
N ASP A 210 -7.90 -3.74 -16.03
CA ASP A 210 -7.00 -4.48 -15.14
C ASP A 210 -5.64 -4.68 -15.81
N ASP A 211 -4.54 -4.30 -15.14
CA ASP A 211 -3.17 -4.49 -15.65
C ASP A 211 -2.43 -5.65 -14.98
N PHE A 212 -3.07 -6.34 -14.03
CA PHE A 212 -2.46 -7.38 -13.20
C PHE A 212 -1.05 -7.05 -12.70
N VAL A 213 -0.80 -5.80 -12.31
CA VAL A 213 0.54 -5.34 -11.89
C VAL A 213 1.04 -6.01 -10.62
N SER A 214 0.15 -6.49 -9.75
CA SER A 214 0.50 -7.04 -8.45
C SER A 214 -0.42 -8.18 -8.04
N GLN A 215 0.19 -9.24 -7.49
CA GLN A 215 -0.47 -10.36 -6.84
C GLN A 215 -1.39 -9.89 -5.73
N SER A 216 -0.87 -9.07 -4.82
CA SER A 216 -1.57 -8.60 -3.62
C SER A 216 -2.82 -7.79 -3.95
N ARG A 217 -2.82 -7.09 -5.09
CA ARG A 217 -3.98 -6.31 -5.54
C ARG A 217 -5.21 -7.19 -5.77
N LEU A 218 -5.01 -8.41 -6.25
CA LEU A 218 -6.09 -9.35 -6.50
C LEU A 218 -6.41 -10.27 -5.32
N THR A 219 -5.44 -10.49 -4.41
CA THR A 219 -5.59 -11.49 -3.34
C THR A 219 -5.83 -10.93 -1.96
N PHE A 220 -5.45 -9.68 -1.72
CA PHE A 220 -5.65 -9.02 -0.42
C PHE A 220 -6.63 -7.85 -0.53
N LEU A 221 -6.53 -7.08 -1.62
CA LEU A 221 -7.32 -5.86 -1.78
C LEU A 221 -8.53 -6.03 -2.71
N PHE A 222 -8.52 -7.08 -3.53
CA PHE A 222 -9.60 -7.44 -4.44
C PHE A 222 -10.03 -6.31 -5.39
N TYR A 223 -9.09 -5.57 -5.99
CA TYR A 223 -9.42 -4.50 -6.96
C TYR A 223 -8.59 -4.50 -8.24
N ASN A 224 -9.11 -3.87 -9.29
CA ASN A 224 -8.46 -3.73 -10.60
C ASN A 224 -7.76 -2.36 -10.77
N ALA A 225 -7.26 -2.05 -11.97
CA ALA A 225 -6.56 -0.79 -12.23
C ALA A 225 -7.45 0.46 -12.07
N ALA A 226 -8.78 0.29 -12.14
CA ALA A 226 -9.77 1.33 -11.88
C ALA A 226 -10.18 1.44 -10.40
N LEU A 227 -9.51 0.71 -9.49
CA LEU A 227 -9.86 0.61 -8.06
C LEU A 227 -11.27 0.06 -7.82
N LEU A 228 -11.76 -0.78 -8.73
CA LEU A 228 -13.05 -1.45 -8.62
C LEU A 228 -12.85 -2.94 -8.31
N PRO A 229 -13.81 -3.60 -7.63
CA PRO A 229 -13.68 -5.00 -7.23
C PRO A 229 -13.26 -5.95 -8.36
N SER A 230 -12.26 -6.80 -8.11
CA SER A 230 -11.67 -7.74 -9.06
C SER A 230 -11.16 -8.96 -8.31
N SER A 231 -11.76 -10.14 -8.54
CA SER A 231 -11.46 -11.37 -7.79
C SER A 231 -12.10 -12.61 -8.41
N ASP A 232 -11.75 -13.79 -7.93
CA ASP A 232 -12.62 -14.97 -7.94
C ASP A 232 -13.53 -15.03 -6.71
N ASP A 233 -14.38 -16.04 -6.62
CA ASP A 233 -15.29 -16.32 -5.50
C ASP A 233 -14.82 -17.43 -4.56
N GLY A 234 -13.54 -17.80 -4.63
CA GLY A 234 -12.95 -18.90 -3.86
C GLY A 234 -13.19 -20.28 -4.48
N THR A 235 -13.83 -20.38 -5.65
CA THR A 235 -14.02 -21.65 -6.36
C THR A 235 -12.84 -22.03 -7.26
N MET A 236 -11.80 -21.20 -7.35
CA MET A 236 -10.55 -21.52 -8.01
C MET A 236 -9.70 -22.46 -7.14
N LYS A 237 -8.80 -23.26 -7.73
CA LYS A 237 -7.90 -24.12 -6.94
C LYS A 237 -6.88 -23.25 -6.20
N PRO A 238 -6.64 -23.51 -4.90
CA PRO A 238 -5.54 -22.87 -4.18
C PRO A 238 -4.20 -23.15 -4.85
N ILE A 239 -3.31 -22.17 -4.81
CA ILE A 239 -1.95 -22.31 -5.33
C ILE A 239 -1.15 -23.13 -4.34
N THR A 240 -0.61 -24.26 -4.83
CA THR A 240 0.28 -25.09 -4.03
C THR A 240 1.68 -24.48 -4.01
N GLY A 241 2.25 -24.34 -2.80
CA GLY A 241 3.66 -23.97 -2.65
C GLY A 241 3.99 -22.48 -2.58
N ARG A 242 3.10 -21.68 -2.00
CA ARG A 242 3.41 -20.35 -1.43
C ARG A 242 2.90 -20.25 0.01
N VAL A 243 3.44 -19.34 0.82
CA VAL A 243 3.00 -19.10 2.23
C VAL A 243 1.63 -18.47 2.31
N ASP A 244 1.24 -17.72 1.29
CA ASP A 244 -0.09 -17.08 1.16
C ASP A 244 -1.18 -18.10 0.75
N THR A 245 -1.12 -19.33 1.27
CA THR A 245 -1.86 -20.57 0.91
C THR A 245 -3.39 -20.48 0.69
N GLN A 246 -4.01 -19.32 0.83
CA GLN A 246 -5.40 -19.06 0.47
C GLN A 246 -5.57 -18.46 -0.93
N THR A 247 -4.49 -18.06 -1.63
CA THR A 247 -4.62 -17.43 -2.94
C THR A 247 -4.84 -18.45 -4.05
N SER A 248 -5.78 -18.16 -4.94
CA SER A 248 -6.22 -19.04 -6.02
C SER A 248 -5.79 -18.54 -7.42
N VAL A 249 -5.04 -17.44 -7.45
CA VAL A 249 -4.62 -16.73 -8.66
C VAL A 249 -3.12 -16.41 -8.65
N ILE A 250 -2.41 -16.64 -9.76
CA ILE A 250 -0.98 -16.31 -9.88
C ILE A 250 -0.84 -15.07 -10.75
N VAL A 251 -0.28 -14.00 -10.18
CA VAL A 251 0.10 -12.81 -10.94
C VAL A 251 1.60 -12.81 -11.15
N ALA A 252 2.03 -12.75 -12.42
CA ALA A 252 3.42 -12.61 -12.82
C ALA A 252 3.50 -11.80 -14.11
N ASP A 253 4.41 -10.82 -14.19
CA ASP A 253 4.67 -10.01 -15.39
C ASP A 253 3.40 -9.47 -16.07
N HIS A 254 2.50 -8.85 -15.29
CA HIS A 254 1.21 -8.32 -15.78
C HIS A 254 0.24 -9.39 -16.33
N HIS A 255 0.43 -10.64 -15.95
CA HIS A 255 -0.44 -11.75 -16.32
C HIS A 255 -1.05 -12.43 -15.11
N LEU A 256 -2.36 -12.65 -15.18
CA LEU A 256 -3.17 -13.39 -14.24
C LEU A 256 -3.34 -14.83 -14.75
N THR A 257 -2.81 -15.81 -14.03
CA THR A 257 -3.06 -17.23 -14.29
C THR A 257 -4.09 -17.78 -13.30
N LEU A 258 -5.14 -18.38 -13.83
CA LEU A 258 -6.25 -18.97 -13.08
C LEU A 258 -6.24 -20.48 -13.26
N VAL A 259 -6.39 -21.22 -12.16
CA VAL A 259 -6.54 -22.68 -12.19
C VAL A 259 -7.93 -23.04 -11.67
N PRO A 260 -8.90 -23.37 -12.53
CA PRO A 260 -10.26 -23.66 -12.09
C PRO A 260 -10.32 -24.95 -11.27
N ALA A 261 -11.12 -24.96 -10.20
CA ALA A 261 -11.41 -26.19 -9.46
C ALA A 261 -12.42 -27.06 -10.22
N ASN A 262 -13.37 -26.42 -10.90
CA ASN A 262 -14.41 -27.06 -11.71
C ASN A 262 -15.03 -26.02 -12.68
N LEU A 263 -16.01 -26.43 -13.48
CA LEU A 263 -16.64 -25.55 -14.48
C LEU A 263 -17.44 -24.38 -13.89
N ASN A 264 -17.77 -24.41 -12.60
CA ASN A 264 -18.42 -23.27 -11.93
C ASN A 264 -17.41 -22.21 -11.50
N SER A 265 -16.10 -22.49 -11.64
CA SER A 265 -15.08 -21.51 -11.33
C SER A 265 -15.20 -20.27 -12.20
N TYR A 266 -15.17 -19.10 -11.57
CA TYR A 266 -15.21 -17.83 -12.27
C TYR A 266 -14.24 -16.81 -11.67
N TRP A 267 -13.90 -15.84 -12.51
CA TRP A 267 -13.17 -14.63 -12.12
C TRP A 267 -13.89 -13.43 -12.73
N TYR A 268 -13.98 -12.34 -11.99
CA TYR A 268 -14.67 -11.14 -12.42
C TYR A 268 -13.83 -9.88 -12.17
N THR A 269 -14.15 -8.84 -12.92
CA THR A 269 -13.61 -7.51 -12.71
C THR A 269 -14.71 -6.46 -12.97
N GLN A 270 -14.90 -5.55 -12.03
CA GLN A 270 -15.93 -4.52 -12.11
C GLN A 270 -15.49 -3.35 -13.00
N ILE A 271 -16.44 -2.84 -13.78
CA ILE A 271 -16.26 -1.75 -14.74
C ILE A 271 -16.78 -0.41 -14.18
N GLY A 272 -17.76 -0.45 -13.25
CA GLY A 272 -18.16 0.72 -12.47
C GLY A 272 -19.13 1.67 -13.17
N CYS A 273 -20.16 1.12 -13.83
CA CYS A 273 -21.16 1.85 -14.61
C CYS A 273 -20.57 2.74 -15.71
N LEU A 274 -19.77 2.13 -16.56
CA LEU A 274 -19.08 2.84 -17.62
C LEU A 274 -19.99 3.03 -18.84
N LYS A 275 -20.02 4.28 -19.32
CA LYS A 275 -20.64 4.65 -20.59
C LYS A 275 -19.66 4.41 -21.75
N ALA A 276 -19.80 3.28 -22.43
CA ALA A 276 -18.92 2.90 -23.53
C ALA A 276 -19.37 3.39 -24.92
N THR A 277 -20.65 3.73 -25.10
CA THR A 277 -21.18 4.11 -26.42
C THR A 277 -20.46 5.32 -26.98
N ASN A 278 -20.12 5.24 -28.26
CA ASN A 278 -19.36 6.26 -29.01
C ASN A 278 -17.95 6.55 -28.46
N GLN A 279 -17.44 5.76 -27.51
CA GLN A 279 -16.08 5.86 -26.98
C GLN A 279 -15.26 4.61 -27.29
N TRP A 280 -15.72 3.43 -26.87
CA TRP A 280 -15.00 2.16 -27.07
C TRP A 280 -15.85 1.14 -27.85
N GLY A 281 -15.20 0.30 -28.67
CA GLY A 281 -15.89 -0.72 -29.46
C GLY A 281 -15.97 -2.10 -28.81
N GLY A 282 -15.21 -2.34 -27.75
CA GLY A 282 -15.23 -3.59 -27.01
C GLY A 282 -14.13 -3.69 -25.97
N VAL A 283 -14.01 -4.87 -25.37
CA VAL A 283 -12.94 -5.25 -24.45
C VAL A 283 -11.89 -6.06 -25.20
N GLY A 284 -10.61 -5.87 -24.92
CA GLY A 284 -9.55 -6.70 -25.45
C GLY A 284 -8.50 -7.04 -24.41
N LEU A 285 -7.91 -8.22 -24.56
CA LEU A 285 -6.93 -8.77 -23.65
C LEU A 285 -6.06 -9.83 -24.34
N PRO A 286 -4.76 -9.93 -23.99
CA PRO A 286 -3.96 -11.11 -24.30
C PRO A 286 -4.48 -12.34 -23.55
N ILE A 287 -4.49 -13.50 -24.20
CA ILE A 287 -4.86 -14.77 -23.58
C ILE A 287 -3.89 -15.85 -24.05
N LYS A 288 -3.38 -16.63 -23.10
CA LYS A 288 -2.66 -17.88 -23.34
C LYS A 288 -3.47 -19.03 -22.76
N ALA A 289 -3.80 -20.00 -23.60
CA ALA A 289 -4.56 -21.20 -23.20
C ALA A 289 -4.21 -22.39 -24.11
N GLU A 290 -4.40 -23.60 -23.59
CA GLU A 290 -4.11 -24.84 -24.33
C GLU A 290 -5.13 -25.12 -25.45
N PRO A 291 -4.78 -25.93 -26.46
CA PRO A 291 -5.72 -26.37 -27.49
C PRO A 291 -7.02 -26.98 -26.92
N GLY A 292 -8.15 -26.54 -27.47
CA GLY A 292 -9.48 -26.99 -27.05
C GLY A 292 -10.03 -26.34 -25.78
N THR A 293 -9.35 -25.33 -25.22
CA THR A 293 -9.91 -24.52 -24.13
C THR A 293 -11.18 -23.80 -24.59
N THR A 294 -12.23 -23.82 -23.78
CA THR A 294 -13.43 -23.00 -24.00
C THR A 294 -13.89 -22.38 -22.69
N PHE A 295 -14.44 -21.17 -22.73
CA PHE A 295 -15.02 -20.53 -21.55
C PHE A 295 -16.09 -19.52 -21.93
N ARG A 296 -16.85 -19.10 -20.92
CA ARG A 296 -17.91 -18.10 -21.01
C ARG A 296 -17.37 -16.73 -20.64
N ILE A 297 -17.73 -15.73 -21.43
CA ILE A 297 -17.48 -14.31 -21.21
C ILE A 297 -18.84 -13.66 -21.01
N GLU A 298 -19.08 -13.11 -19.83
CA GLU A 298 -20.30 -12.42 -19.47
C GLU A 298 -20.03 -10.94 -19.26
N LEU A 299 -20.81 -10.10 -19.95
CA LEU A 299 -20.86 -8.66 -19.72
C LEU A 299 -22.21 -8.32 -19.10
N SER A 300 -22.14 -7.57 -18.02
CA SER A 300 -23.29 -7.14 -17.24
C SER A 300 -23.53 -5.64 -17.45
N SER A 301 -24.79 -5.25 -17.62
CA SER A 301 -25.20 -3.85 -17.71
C SER A 301 -26.44 -3.58 -16.86
N ASP A 302 -26.51 -2.43 -16.20
CA ASP A 302 -27.66 -2.04 -15.40
C ASP A 302 -27.88 -0.52 -15.49
N ALA A 303 -29.04 -0.10 -16.00
CA ALA A 303 -29.37 1.32 -16.19
C ALA A 303 -29.40 2.14 -14.87
N SER A 304 -29.48 1.48 -13.72
CA SER A 304 -29.37 2.08 -12.39
C SER A 304 -27.95 2.08 -11.82
N CYS A 305 -26.97 1.57 -12.59
CA CYS A 305 -25.59 1.37 -12.15
C CYS A 305 -25.45 0.38 -10.97
N SER A 306 -26.37 -0.59 -10.85
CA SER A 306 -26.36 -1.59 -9.78
C SER A 306 -25.67 -2.89 -10.20
N ASN A 307 -25.08 -3.59 -9.22
CA ASN A 307 -24.56 -4.95 -9.35
C ASN A 307 -25.52 -6.02 -8.80
N THR A 308 -26.68 -5.62 -8.26
CA THR A 308 -27.59 -6.55 -7.56
C THR A 308 -28.38 -7.45 -8.51
N ASN A 309 -28.86 -6.90 -9.63
CA ASN A 309 -29.61 -7.66 -10.65
C ASN A 309 -29.31 -7.15 -12.07
N PRO A 310 -28.03 -7.10 -12.47
CA PRO A 310 -27.69 -6.56 -13.76
C PRO A 310 -28.23 -7.46 -14.88
N LYS A 311 -28.47 -6.85 -16.05
CA LYS A 311 -28.72 -7.61 -17.26
C LYS A 311 -27.42 -8.23 -17.73
N ASN A 312 -27.35 -9.55 -17.64
CA ASN A 312 -26.19 -10.33 -18.07
C ASN A 312 -26.39 -10.81 -19.50
N VAL A 313 -25.39 -10.55 -20.35
CA VAL A 313 -25.32 -11.10 -21.70
C VAL A 313 -24.00 -11.85 -21.80
N ALA A 314 -24.06 -13.13 -22.20
CA ALA A 314 -22.90 -14.00 -22.22
C ALA A 314 -22.65 -14.57 -23.61
N LEU A 315 -21.38 -14.69 -23.97
CA LEU A 315 -20.88 -15.38 -25.14
C LEU A 315 -19.89 -16.46 -24.69
N THR A 316 -19.66 -17.45 -25.54
CA THR A 316 -18.53 -18.37 -25.38
C THR A 316 -17.34 -17.90 -26.22
N SER A 317 -16.13 -18.34 -25.85
CA SER A 317 -14.94 -18.16 -26.70
C SER A 317 -15.17 -18.70 -28.11
N SER A 318 -15.94 -19.77 -28.26
CA SER A 318 -16.35 -20.36 -29.55
C SER A 318 -17.28 -19.45 -30.35
N ASP A 319 -18.24 -18.78 -29.69
CA ASP A 319 -19.10 -17.79 -30.36
C ASP A 319 -18.27 -16.63 -30.92
N LEU A 320 -17.20 -16.25 -30.22
CA LEU A 320 -16.24 -15.24 -30.67
C LEU A 320 -15.26 -15.75 -31.74
N GLY A 321 -15.32 -17.04 -32.10
CA GLY A 321 -14.46 -17.66 -33.11
C GLY A 321 -13.02 -17.88 -32.63
N TRP A 322 -12.80 -17.90 -31.32
CA TRP A 322 -11.46 -18.04 -30.75
C TRP A 322 -11.01 -19.49 -30.77
N ASN A 323 -9.77 -19.70 -31.22
CA ASN A 323 -9.08 -20.97 -31.14
C ASN A 323 -7.74 -20.75 -30.44
N PHE A 324 -7.43 -21.62 -29.50
CA PHE A 324 -6.20 -21.57 -28.70
C PHE A 324 -5.23 -22.65 -29.17
N ASP A 325 -3.94 -22.36 -29.13
CA ASP A 325 -2.87 -23.27 -29.57
C ASP A 325 -1.72 -23.39 -28.55
N GLY A 326 -1.93 -22.90 -27.32
CA GLY A 326 -0.90 -22.84 -26.27
C GLY A 326 -0.06 -21.56 -26.30
N THR A 327 -0.15 -20.74 -27.36
CA THR A 327 0.56 -19.46 -27.44
C THR A 327 -0.32 -18.29 -27.00
N GLU A 328 0.31 -17.24 -26.50
CA GLU A 328 -0.39 -16.01 -26.14
C GLU A 328 -0.76 -15.22 -27.40
N LYS A 329 -2.03 -14.81 -27.49
CA LYS A 329 -2.53 -13.96 -28.56
C LYS A 329 -3.46 -12.90 -28.02
N TYR A 330 -3.57 -11.78 -28.73
CA TYR A 330 -4.55 -10.75 -28.41
C TYR A 330 -5.93 -11.12 -28.92
N TYR A 331 -6.92 -11.09 -28.02
CA TYR A 331 -8.30 -11.41 -28.31
C TYR A 331 -9.20 -10.19 -28.04
N GLN A 332 -10.28 -10.09 -28.81
CA GLN A 332 -11.20 -8.96 -28.79
C GLN A 332 -12.64 -9.44 -28.60
N ILE A 333 -13.35 -8.72 -27.74
CA ILE A 333 -14.72 -8.95 -27.32
C ILE A 333 -15.52 -7.70 -27.74
N PRO A 334 -16.01 -7.62 -29.00
CA PRO A 334 -16.75 -6.46 -29.47
C PRO A 334 -18.11 -6.34 -28.78
N PHE A 335 -18.47 -5.15 -28.31
CA PHE A 335 -19.77 -4.93 -27.65
C PHE A 335 -20.95 -5.24 -28.58
N SER A 336 -20.76 -5.05 -29.90
CA SER A 336 -21.75 -5.38 -30.93
C SER A 336 -22.13 -6.87 -30.99
N ARG A 337 -21.35 -7.77 -30.38
CA ARG A 337 -21.66 -9.19 -30.28
C ARG A 337 -22.62 -9.53 -29.14
N PHE A 338 -22.78 -8.64 -28.16
CA PHE A 338 -23.66 -8.83 -27.00
C PHE A 338 -25.05 -8.22 -27.27
N ILE A 339 -25.90 -8.97 -27.97
CA ILE A 339 -27.23 -8.49 -28.36
C ILE A 339 -28.07 -8.13 -27.12
N GLY A 340 -28.50 -6.87 -27.05
CA GLY A 340 -29.31 -6.35 -25.96
C GLY A 340 -28.52 -5.88 -24.74
N LEU A 341 -27.19 -5.89 -24.76
CA LEU A 341 -26.37 -5.26 -23.73
C LEU A 341 -26.56 -3.73 -23.77
N ASP A 342 -26.68 -3.10 -22.61
CA ASP A 342 -26.68 -1.65 -22.50
C ASP A 342 -25.23 -1.15 -22.32
N SER A 343 -24.61 -0.73 -23.44
CA SER A 343 -23.24 -0.23 -23.43
C SER A 343 -23.09 1.14 -22.79
N ASP A 344 -24.17 1.83 -22.39
CA ASP A 344 -24.08 3.08 -21.63
C ASP A 344 -23.92 2.86 -20.13
N HIS A 345 -24.17 1.63 -19.64
CA HIS A 345 -24.17 1.33 -18.21
C HIS A 345 -23.51 -0.03 -17.92
N LEU A 346 -22.28 -0.24 -18.42
CA LEU A 346 -21.53 -1.47 -18.18
C LEU A 346 -21.07 -1.55 -16.72
N VAL A 347 -21.38 -2.65 -16.04
CA VAL A 347 -21.07 -2.79 -14.60
C VAL A 347 -20.00 -3.84 -14.30
N THR A 348 -20.00 -5.00 -14.97
CA THR A 348 -19.09 -6.11 -14.65
C THR A 348 -18.70 -6.88 -15.91
N LEU A 349 -17.44 -7.34 -15.96
CA LEU A 349 -16.95 -8.35 -16.87
C LEU A 349 -16.61 -9.61 -16.07
N LEU A 350 -17.12 -10.77 -16.50
CA LEU A 350 -16.95 -12.04 -15.82
C LEU A 350 -16.51 -13.14 -16.80
N PHE A 351 -15.58 -13.97 -16.36
CA PHE A 351 -15.09 -15.15 -17.06
C PHE A 351 -15.46 -16.39 -16.24
N SER A 352 -16.22 -17.32 -16.82
CA SER A 352 -16.68 -18.56 -16.15
C SER A 352 -16.64 -19.76 -17.09
N GLY A 353 -16.98 -20.97 -16.61
CA GLY A 353 -16.93 -22.16 -17.45
C GLY A 353 -15.51 -22.57 -17.84
N LEU A 354 -14.53 -22.16 -17.03
CA LEU A 354 -13.12 -22.45 -17.24
C LEU A 354 -12.87 -23.94 -16.97
N ASP A 355 -12.53 -24.69 -18.01
CA ASP A 355 -12.31 -26.14 -17.93
C ASP A 355 -10.86 -26.53 -17.63
N ARG A 356 -9.93 -25.59 -17.77
CA ARG A 356 -8.49 -25.77 -17.53
C ARG A 356 -7.80 -24.44 -17.20
N SER A 357 -6.50 -24.53 -16.91
CA SER A 357 -5.67 -23.36 -16.62
C SER A 357 -5.68 -22.36 -17.78
N ILE A 358 -5.82 -21.08 -17.46
CA ILE A 358 -5.81 -19.99 -18.42
C ILE A 358 -4.97 -18.83 -17.88
N THR A 359 -4.30 -18.11 -18.78
CA THR A 359 -3.55 -16.91 -18.43
C THR A 359 -4.11 -15.72 -19.20
N PHE A 360 -4.51 -14.67 -18.48
CA PHE A 360 -4.95 -13.38 -19.01
C PHE A 360 -3.84 -12.35 -18.88
N GLY A 361 -3.56 -11.62 -19.95
CA GLY A 361 -2.81 -10.36 -19.88
C GLY A 361 -3.73 -9.17 -19.59
N PRO A 362 -3.19 -7.94 -19.62
CA PRO A 362 -3.94 -6.74 -19.30
C PRO A 362 -5.26 -6.60 -20.06
N ILE A 363 -6.32 -6.26 -19.34
CA ILE A 363 -7.68 -6.07 -19.85
C ILE A 363 -7.90 -4.58 -20.06
N ALA A 364 -8.25 -4.18 -21.29
CA ALA A 364 -8.58 -2.80 -21.62
C ALA A 364 -9.74 -2.71 -22.60
N LEU A 365 -10.51 -1.63 -22.52
CA LEU A 365 -11.47 -1.29 -23.57
C LEU A 365 -10.74 -0.61 -24.72
N TYR A 366 -10.98 -1.07 -25.95
CA TYR A 366 -10.29 -0.58 -27.14
C TYR A 366 -11.13 0.41 -27.95
N CYS A 367 -10.44 1.28 -28.68
CA CYS A 367 -11.03 2.31 -29.53
C CYS A 367 -11.43 1.77 -30.91
N GLY A 368 -12.52 2.29 -31.46
CA GLY A 368 -13.00 1.89 -32.79
C GLY A 368 -13.38 0.41 -32.85
N ASN A 369 -13.16 -0.23 -34.00
CA ASN A 369 -13.59 -1.63 -34.22
C ASN A 369 -12.48 -2.66 -33.99
N THR A 370 -11.24 -2.22 -33.81
CA THR A 370 -10.06 -3.09 -33.65
C THR A 370 -9.12 -2.52 -32.61
N GLY A 371 -8.83 -3.29 -31.56
CA GLY A 371 -7.86 -2.96 -30.53
C GLY A 371 -6.48 -3.58 -30.74
N THR A 372 -5.54 -3.12 -29.93
CA THR A 372 -4.25 -3.77 -29.69
C THR A 372 -4.12 -4.08 -28.20
N ALA A 373 -3.23 -5.01 -27.84
CA ALA A 373 -2.93 -5.28 -26.45
C ALA A 373 -2.51 -4.00 -25.73
N TYR A 374 -3.03 -3.80 -24.51
CA TYR A 374 -2.50 -2.78 -23.63
C TYR A 374 -1.07 -3.18 -23.27
N VAL A 375 -0.12 -2.25 -23.45
CA VAL A 375 1.27 -2.45 -23.11
C VAL A 375 1.47 -1.80 -21.74
N PRO A 376 1.66 -2.60 -20.67
CA PRO A 376 1.99 -2.04 -19.37
C PRO A 376 3.25 -1.17 -19.46
N PRO A 377 3.37 -0.15 -18.60
CA PRO A 377 4.64 0.53 -18.43
C PRO A 377 5.73 -0.52 -18.17
N PRO A 378 6.91 -0.40 -18.79
CA PRO A 378 7.99 -1.34 -18.51
C PRO A 378 8.34 -1.27 -17.03
N ASN A 379 8.29 -2.41 -16.35
CA ASN A 379 8.88 -2.52 -15.03
C ASN A 379 10.37 -2.24 -15.19
N LEU A 380 10.85 -1.20 -14.53
CA LEU A 380 12.28 -0.92 -14.45
C LEU A 380 12.88 -1.92 -13.47
N GLU A 381 13.12 -3.14 -13.96
CA GLU A 381 14.01 -4.06 -13.27
C GLU A 381 15.32 -3.33 -12.99
N PRO A 382 15.93 -3.57 -11.80
CA PRO A 382 17.20 -2.93 -11.51
C PRO A 382 18.13 -3.27 -12.65
N ALA A 383 18.75 -2.24 -13.25
CA ALA A 383 19.65 -2.47 -14.36
C ALA A 383 20.69 -3.48 -13.91
N GLU A 384 20.59 -4.70 -14.45
CA GLU A 384 21.58 -5.72 -14.17
C GLU A 384 22.94 -5.14 -14.53
N PRO A 385 23.95 -5.24 -13.66
CA PRO A 385 25.27 -4.75 -13.98
C PRO A 385 25.71 -5.33 -15.32
N ASN A 386 25.88 -4.46 -16.30
CA ASN A 386 26.25 -4.82 -17.67
C ASN A 386 27.69 -5.37 -17.76
N THR A 387 28.43 -5.28 -16.67
CA THR A 387 29.76 -5.84 -16.51
C THR A 387 29.68 -7.12 -15.70
N LYS A 388 29.96 -8.24 -16.36
CA LYS A 388 30.52 -9.38 -15.66
C LYS A 388 32.03 -9.32 -15.76
N ILE A 389 32.71 -9.62 -14.67
CA ILE A 389 34.17 -9.59 -14.61
C ILE A 389 34.73 -11.01 -14.51
N PRO A 390 35.90 -11.27 -15.12
CA PRO A 390 36.63 -12.49 -14.85
C PRO A 390 36.93 -12.61 -13.35
N PRO A 391 36.91 -13.82 -12.81
CA PRO A 391 37.30 -14.09 -11.43
C PRO A 391 38.74 -13.67 -11.14
N THR A 392 38.99 -13.08 -9.97
CA THR A 392 40.33 -12.96 -9.40
C THR A 392 40.84 -14.31 -8.91
N THR A 393 42.16 -14.49 -8.88
CA THR A 393 42.82 -15.68 -8.30
C THR A 393 43.28 -15.39 -6.87
N GLY A 394 42.85 -16.21 -5.91
CA GLY A 394 43.15 -16.03 -4.47
C GLY A 394 43.94 -17.17 -3.83
N ALA A 395 43.82 -17.40 -2.52
CA ALA A 395 44.30 -18.61 -1.84
C ALA A 395 43.17 -19.20 -0.99
N SER A 396 42.60 -20.36 -1.36
CA SER A 396 41.77 -21.21 -0.49
C SER A 396 41.25 -22.45 -1.22
N ASP A 397 41.28 -23.61 -0.57
CA ASP A 397 40.32 -24.71 -0.78
C ASP A 397 39.81 -25.11 0.62
N THR A 398 38.62 -24.67 1.01
CA THR A 398 37.99 -25.01 2.31
C THR A 398 36.68 -25.75 2.06
N LEU A 399 36.66 -27.05 2.36
CA LEU A 399 35.43 -27.85 2.28
C LEU A 399 34.55 -27.57 3.50
N ILE A 400 33.36 -27.02 3.29
CA ILE A 400 32.42 -26.71 4.38
C ILE A 400 31.51 -27.90 4.61
N ASP A 401 30.84 -28.40 3.57
CA ASP A 401 29.78 -29.40 3.71
C ASP A 401 29.64 -30.30 2.48
N THR A 402 29.56 -31.61 2.71
CA THR A 402 29.18 -32.65 1.76
C THR A 402 27.96 -33.43 2.22
N PHE A 403 27.34 -33.02 3.33
CA PHE A 403 26.14 -33.62 3.92
C PHE A 403 26.28 -35.13 4.19
N SER A 404 27.52 -35.60 4.40
CA SER A 404 27.82 -36.99 4.74
C SER A 404 27.42 -37.33 6.19
N ASN A 405 27.16 -36.30 7.00
CA ASN A 405 26.58 -36.38 8.34
C ASN A 405 25.32 -35.49 8.38
N ILE A 406 24.33 -35.89 9.17
CA ILE A 406 23.04 -35.18 9.32
C ILE A 406 23.09 -34.09 10.41
N ASN A 407 24.06 -34.15 11.32
CA ASN A 407 24.12 -33.28 12.50
C ASN A 407 25.21 -32.21 12.42
N ASN A 408 26.23 -32.41 11.58
CA ASN A 408 27.35 -31.50 11.43
C ASN A 408 27.92 -31.53 10.02
N ASN A 409 28.52 -30.41 9.64
CA ASN A 409 29.23 -30.27 8.37
C ASN A 409 30.66 -30.84 8.46
N ASN A 410 31.43 -30.77 7.36
CA ASN A 410 32.78 -31.34 7.30
C ASN A 410 33.81 -30.62 8.18
N LEU A 411 33.49 -29.41 8.65
CA LEU A 411 34.29 -28.66 9.63
C LEU A 411 33.97 -29.08 11.08
N GLY A 412 32.95 -29.93 11.28
CA GLY A 412 32.49 -30.37 12.59
C GLY A 412 31.53 -29.40 13.30
N PHE A 413 31.04 -28.38 12.60
CA PHE A 413 30.11 -27.38 13.15
C PHE A 413 28.66 -27.67 12.76
N TYR A 414 27.74 -26.99 13.45
CA TYR A 414 26.30 -27.15 13.22
C TYR A 414 25.92 -26.80 11.78
N HIS A 415 25.00 -27.60 11.25
CA HIS A 415 24.24 -27.28 10.06
C HIS A 415 22.79 -27.73 10.24
N GLY A 416 21.82 -27.06 9.61
CA GLY A 416 20.42 -27.35 9.83
C GLY A 416 19.52 -26.19 9.44
N GLY A 417 18.20 -26.40 9.48
CA GLY A 417 17.22 -25.37 9.14
C GLY A 417 16.18 -25.14 10.22
N ASP A 418 15.41 -24.07 10.04
CA ASP A 418 14.41 -23.59 11.01
C ASP A 418 13.27 -24.59 11.23
N ASP A 419 12.88 -25.31 10.16
CA ASP A 419 11.83 -26.33 10.18
C ASP A 419 12.35 -27.65 9.60
N GLN A 420 12.31 -28.71 10.42
CA GLN A 420 12.75 -30.05 10.03
C GLN A 420 11.91 -30.67 8.90
N SER A 421 10.69 -30.17 8.66
CA SER A 421 9.85 -30.60 7.55
C SER A 421 10.21 -29.94 6.21
N ALA A 422 11.01 -28.86 6.25
CA ALA A 422 11.40 -28.10 5.08
C ALA A 422 12.72 -28.57 4.45
N PHE A 423 13.42 -29.53 5.06
CA PHE A 423 14.64 -30.10 4.49
C PHE A 423 14.85 -31.57 4.86
N GLN A 424 15.67 -32.25 4.07
CA GLN A 424 16.09 -33.62 4.31
C GLN A 424 17.56 -33.80 3.91
N ILE A 425 18.34 -34.44 4.77
CA ILE A 425 19.69 -34.92 4.43
C ILE A 425 19.64 -36.42 4.18
N SER A 426 19.99 -36.85 2.96
CA SER A 426 20.04 -38.26 2.58
C SER A 426 21.01 -38.47 1.43
N GLY A 427 21.77 -39.58 1.46
CA GLY A 427 22.68 -39.95 0.37
C GLY A 427 23.78 -38.92 0.10
N SER A 428 24.31 -38.26 1.15
CA SER A 428 25.30 -37.17 1.05
C SER A 428 24.79 -35.96 0.25
N LYS A 429 23.50 -35.64 0.40
CA LYS A 429 22.86 -34.48 -0.19
C LYS A 429 21.85 -33.88 0.78
N LEU A 430 21.77 -32.56 0.78
CA LEU A 430 20.71 -31.79 1.40
C LEU A 430 19.65 -31.49 0.34
N THR A 431 18.38 -31.78 0.61
CA THR A 431 17.26 -31.31 -0.22
C THR A 431 16.42 -30.37 0.61
N ILE A 432 16.26 -29.14 0.15
CA ILE A 432 15.43 -28.10 0.77
C ILE A 432 14.17 -27.91 -0.08
N ASN A 433 13.02 -27.90 0.57
CA ASN A 433 11.75 -27.50 -0.02
C ASN A 433 10.91 -26.78 1.04
N THR A 434 11.00 -25.45 1.05
CA THR A 434 10.19 -24.61 1.93
C THR A 434 8.76 -24.44 1.44
N LYS A 435 8.40 -25.03 0.28
CA LYS A 435 7.12 -24.83 -0.40
C LYS A 435 6.84 -23.34 -0.62
N GLY A 436 7.85 -22.60 -1.06
CA GLY A 436 7.79 -21.15 -1.27
C GLY A 436 7.71 -20.32 0.01
N ASN A 437 8.04 -20.90 1.17
CA ASN A 437 8.16 -20.14 2.41
C ASN A 437 9.49 -19.40 2.50
N ALA A 438 9.41 -18.07 2.34
CA ALA A 438 10.53 -17.16 2.38
C ALA A 438 11.05 -16.89 3.81
N ASP A 439 10.26 -17.21 4.84
CA ASP A 439 10.67 -17.08 6.23
C ASP A 439 11.66 -18.18 6.66
N LEU A 440 11.55 -19.36 6.03
CA LEU A 440 12.38 -20.51 6.38
C LEU A 440 13.78 -20.42 5.77
N ALA A 441 14.76 -20.84 6.57
CA ALA A 441 16.16 -20.90 6.18
C ALA A 441 16.82 -22.24 6.55
N TRP A 442 17.98 -22.45 5.94
CA TRP A 442 18.93 -23.49 6.29
C TRP A 442 20.33 -22.88 6.41
N TYR A 443 21.11 -23.31 7.41
CA TYR A 443 22.39 -22.73 7.78
C TYR A 443 23.50 -23.78 7.85
N THR A 444 24.72 -23.37 7.54
CA THR A 444 25.95 -24.14 7.83
C THR A 444 26.98 -23.23 8.48
N GLN A 445 27.42 -23.59 9.68
CA GLN A 445 28.35 -22.79 10.47
C GLN A 445 29.81 -23.07 10.09
N VAL A 446 30.66 -22.07 10.17
CA VAL A 446 32.12 -22.24 10.04
C VAL A 446 32.84 -22.14 11.38
N ALA A 447 32.14 -21.77 12.45
CA ALA A 447 32.64 -21.78 13.83
C ALA A 447 31.49 -21.77 14.86
N ASN A 448 31.78 -22.22 16.08
CA ASN A 448 30.99 -21.93 17.28
C ASN A 448 31.42 -20.57 17.85
N GLY A 449 30.95 -19.48 17.23
CA GLY A 449 31.36 -18.11 17.54
C GLY A 449 31.80 -17.38 16.27
N CYS A 450 33.04 -16.90 16.23
CA CYS A 450 33.60 -16.22 15.06
C CYS A 450 34.69 -17.04 14.39
N MET A 451 34.70 -17.02 13.07
CA MET A 451 35.85 -17.37 12.23
C MET A 451 36.32 -16.14 11.46
N ASP A 452 37.64 -15.96 11.36
CA ASP A 452 38.23 -14.95 10.49
C ASP A 452 38.34 -15.47 9.06
N LEU A 453 37.44 -15.02 8.19
CA LEU A 453 37.44 -15.33 6.76
C LEU A 453 38.20 -14.28 5.92
N THR A 454 38.80 -13.26 6.54
CA THR A 454 39.61 -12.25 5.84
C THR A 454 40.74 -12.86 5.00
N PRO A 455 41.48 -13.89 5.48
CA PRO A 455 42.49 -14.55 4.66
C PRO A 455 41.95 -15.22 3.39
N LEU A 456 40.65 -15.51 3.33
CA LEU A 456 40.00 -16.18 2.20
C LEU A 456 39.24 -15.20 1.29
N GLN A 457 39.29 -13.89 1.54
CA GLN A 457 38.40 -12.91 0.90
C GLN A 457 38.46 -12.89 -0.63
N ASP A 458 39.57 -13.27 -1.24
CA ASP A 458 39.75 -13.34 -2.69
C ASP A 458 39.20 -14.65 -3.31
N GLY A 459 38.61 -15.52 -2.48
CA GLY A 459 37.95 -16.76 -2.88
C GLY A 459 36.44 -16.62 -3.09
N TYR A 460 35.84 -17.75 -3.45
CA TYR A 460 34.43 -17.85 -3.82
C TYR A 460 33.74 -18.89 -2.96
N LEU A 461 32.60 -18.53 -2.37
CA LEU A 461 31.64 -19.52 -1.93
C LEU A 461 31.15 -20.29 -3.16
N HIS A 462 31.38 -21.59 -3.17
CA HIS A 462 30.94 -22.51 -4.20
C HIS A 462 29.85 -23.44 -3.64
N ILE A 463 28.73 -23.52 -4.35
CA ILE A 463 27.62 -24.42 -4.02
C ILE A 463 27.33 -25.28 -5.24
N VAL A 464 27.49 -26.60 -5.09
CA VAL A 464 27.07 -27.58 -6.10
C VAL A 464 25.64 -28.00 -5.78
N PHE A 465 24.74 -27.79 -6.73
CA PHE A 465 23.32 -28.01 -6.52
C PHE A 465 22.60 -28.55 -7.76
N SER A 466 21.33 -28.90 -7.60
CA SER A 466 20.38 -29.12 -8.68
C SER A 466 18.99 -28.67 -8.27
N GLY A 467 18.11 -28.44 -9.24
CA GLY A 467 16.75 -27.97 -9.00
C GLY A 467 16.65 -26.45 -9.03
N SER A 468 15.95 -25.87 -8.06
CA SER A 468 15.72 -24.43 -8.01
C SER A 468 16.96 -23.64 -7.58
N ASN A 469 17.15 -22.46 -8.15
CA ASN A 469 18.11 -21.45 -7.69
C ASN A 469 17.41 -20.20 -7.14
N ALA A 470 16.11 -20.34 -6.83
CA ALA A 470 15.23 -19.26 -6.37
C ALA A 470 15.33 -19.07 -4.85
N PHE A 471 16.50 -18.63 -4.38
CA PHE A 471 16.78 -18.38 -2.97
C PHE A 471 17.86 -17.32 -2.78
N THR A 472 17.94 -16.81 -1.55
CA THR A 472 18.98 -15.91 -1.07
C THR A 472 20.10 -16.70 -0.41
N ILE A 473 21.34 -16.32 -0.69
CA ILE A 473 22.54 -16.76 0.03
C ILE A 473 22.99 -15.61 0.93
N SER A 474 23.21 -15.89 2.21
CA SER A 474 23.70 -14.92 3.19
C SER A 474 25.00 -15.38 3.84
N LEU A 475 25.88 -14.43 4.18
CA LEU A 475 27.01 -14.65 5.07
C LEU A 475 26.77 -13.86 6.36
N GLN A 476 26.72 -14.58 7.48
CA GLN A 476 26.34 -14.04 8.77
C GLN A 476 27.52 -13.52 9.57
N GLN A 477 27.33 -12.34 10.17
CA GLN A 477 28.29 -11.72 11.07
C GLN A 477 27.85 -11.89 12.53
N HIS A 478 28.79 -12.26 13.38
CA HIS A 478 28.60 -12.29 14.82
C HIS A 478 28.65 -10.89 15.42
N ASN A 479 28.11 -10.74 16.63
CA ASN A 479 28.37 -9.55 17.45
C ASN A 479 29.87 -9.31 17.69
N PRO A 480 30.28 -8.07 18.02
CA PRO A 480 31.69 -7.71 18.18
C PRO A 480 32.47 -8.59 19.17
N THR A 481 31.78 -9.16 20.15
CA THR A 481 32.33 -10.01 21.22
C THR A 481 32.40 -11.49 20.89
N CYS A 482 31.87 -11.94 19.75
CA CYS A 482 31.80 -13.36 19.37
C CYS A 482 31.10 -14.26 20.41
N ASN A 483 30.10 -13.72 21.11
CA ASN A 483 29.42 -14.40 22.22
C ASN A 483 27.92 -14.54 21.95
N ASP A 484 27.45 -15.77 21.74
CA ASP A 484 26.05 -16.10 21.40
C ASP A 484 25.02 -15.71 22.47
N LYS A 485 25.48 -15.39 23.69
CA LYS A 485 24.62 -14.94 24.80
C LYS A 485 24.33 -13.44 24.80
N ILE A 486 24.88 -12.67 23.86
CA ILE A 486 24.75 -11.21 23.80
C ILE A 486 24.06 -10.81 22.49
N GLN A 487 22.83 -10.30 22.56
CA GLN A 487 22.10 -9.84 21.38
C GLN A 487 22.68 -8.55 20.77
N PRO A 488 22.57 -8.33 19.45
CA PRO A 488 21.97 -9.24 18.46
C PRO A 488 22.94 -10.35 18.00
N VAL A 489 22.43 -11.58 17.86
CA VAL A 489 23.11 -12.73 17.23
C VAL A 489 22.17 -13.42 16.25
N PRO A 490 22.49 -13.45 14.95
CA PRO A 490 23.58 -12.72 14.29
C PRO A 490 23.48 -11.20 14.48
N PHE A 491 24.61 -10.49 14.43
CA PHE A 491 24.63 -9.03 14.56
C PHE A 491 24.10 -8.33 13.31
N THR A 492 24.49 -8.86 12.16
CA THR A 492 23.98 -8.48 10.84
C THR A 492 24.36 -9.59 9.85
N TRP A 493 23.86 -9.49 8.64
CA TRP A 493 24.33 -10.29 7.52
C TRP A 493 24.09 -9.54 6.22
N ASP A 494 24.79 -10.00 5.20
CA ASP A 494 24.58 -9.51 3.87
C ASP A 494 24.28 -10.66 2.92
N SER A 495 23.59 -10.34 1.83
CA SER A 495 22.84 -11.31 1.06
C SER A 495 23.00 -11.08 -0.44
N VAL A 496 23.00 -12.18 -1.20
CA VAL A 496 22.94 -12.18 -2.67
C VAL A 496 21.86 -13.15 -3.15
N GLU A 497 21.29 -12.87 -4.32
CA GLU A 497 20.33 -13.76 -4.94
C GLU A 497 21.06 -14.88 -5.69
N ALA A 498 20.82 -16.13 -5.35
CA ALA A 498 21.54 -17.29 -5.90
C ALA A 498 21.43 -17.39 -7.42
N ALA A 499 20.27 -17.05 -7.98
CA ALA A 499 20.02 -17.08 -9.42
C ALA A 499 21.02 -16.22 -10.23
N ARG A 500 21.48 -15.09 -9.67
CA ARG A 500 22.43 -14.18 -10.34
C ARG A 500 23.84 -14.76 -10.42
N TYR A 501 24.19 -15.68 -9.51
CA TYR A 501 25.50 -16.30 -9.39
C TYR A 501 25.50 -17.77 -9.84
N SER A 502 24.43 -18.23 -10.48
CA SER A 502 24.29 -19.60 -10.95
C SER A 502 24.71 -19.72 -12.42
N ASN A 503 25.36 -20.83 -12.78
CA ASN A 503 25.63 -21.13 -14.19
C ASN A 503 24.32 -21.43 -14.97
N PRO A 504 24.31 -21.30 -16.31
CA PRO A 504 23.12 -21.59 -17.11
C PRO A 504 22.57 -23.02 -16.94
N ALA A 505 23.43 -23.98 -16.62
CA ALA A 505 23.05 -25.37 -16.38
C ALA A 505 22.39 -25.61 -15.00
N LYS A 506 22.40 -24.61 -14.10
CA LYS A 506 21.91 -24.70 -12.72
C LYS A 506 22.51 -25.86 -11.92
N THR A 507 23.83 -26.02 -12.05
CA THR A 507 24.61 -27.03 -11.33
C THR A 507 25.55 -26.43 -10.31
N ASP A 508 26.00 -25.19 -10.54
CA ASP A 508 27.03 -24.54 -9.75
C ASP A 508 26.66 -23.08 -9.49
N ILE A 509 26.95 -22.62 -8.27
CA ILE A 509 26.88 -21.22 -7.87
C ILE A 509 28.23 -20.79 -7.34
N PHE A 510 28.74 -19.64 -7.80
CA PHE A 510 29.98 -19.05 -7.30
C PHE A 510 29.77 -17.61 -6.86
N VAL A 511 29.92 -17.34 -5.56
CA VAL A 511 29.76 -15.99 -4.98
C VAL A 511 31.10 -15.52 -4.41
N PRO A 512 31.69 -14.41 -4.88
CA PRO A 512 32.87 -13.83 -4.25
C PRO A 512 32.61 -13.47 -2.78
N LEU A 513 33.51 -13.81 -1.88
CA LEU A 513 33.34 -13.47 -0.46
C LEU A 513 33.33 -11.95 -0.21
N THR A 514 33.96 -11.17 -1.08
CA THR A 514 33.91 -9.70 -1.08
C THR A 514 32.53 -9.13 -1.39
N HIS A 515 31.61 -9.91 -1.95
CA HIS A 515 30.24 -9.44 -2.19
C HIS A 515 29.40 -9.40 -0.91
N PHE A 516 29.84 -10.01 0.18
CA PHE A 516 29.20 -9.86 1.48
C PHE A 516 29.84 -8.69 2.24
N ALA A 517 29.09 -7.60 2.41
CA ALA A 517 29.50 -6.38 3.11
C ALA A 517 29.31 -6.55 4.62
N ILE A 518 30.10 -7.45 5.19
CA ILE A 518 30.20 -7.70 6.63
C ILE A 518 31.65 -7.59 7.11
N ASP A 519 31.84 -7.50 8.43
CA ASP A 519 33.13 -7.78 9.05
C ASP A 519 33.42 -9.28 9.01
N ARG A 520 34.18 -9.71 7.99
CA ARG A 520 34.54 -11.11 7.76
C ARG A 520 35.45 -11.69 8.85
N SER A 521 36.05 -10.86 9.72
CA SER A 521 36.78 -11.35 10.90
C SER A 521 35.86 -11.95 11.97
N LYS A 522 34.54 -11.72 11.82
CA LYS A 522 33.47 -12.11 12.74
C LYS A 522 32.46 -13.04 12.09
N SER A 523 32.88 -13.88 11.15
CA SER A 523 31.96 -14.72 10.38
C SER A 523 31.40 -15.87 11.22
N ILE A 524 30.09 -16.12 11.15
CA ILE A 524 29.41 -17.26 11.78
C ILE A 524 29.33 -18.44 10.81
N GLY A 525 28.86 -18.17 9.60
CA GLY A 525 28.46 -19.20 8.63
C GLY A 525 27.59 -18.65 7.53
N PHE A 526 27.13 -19.55 6.67
CA PHE A 526 26.30 -19.22 5.52
C PHE A 526 24.86 -19.67 5.74
N GLY A 527 23.91 -18.88 5.24
CA GLY A 527 22.49 -19.23 5.23
C GLY A 527 21.94 -19.28 3.81
N LEU A 528 21.22 -20.36 3.48
CA LEU A 528 20.34 -20.48 2.32
C LEU A 528 18.92 -20.17 2.79
N LYS A 529 18.34 -19.07 2.35
CA LYS A 529 17.08 -18.54 2.91
C LYS A 529 16.29 -17.73 1.90
N GLY A 530 15.14 -17.16 2.29
CA GLY A 530 14.36 -16.30 1.40
C GLY A 530 13.93 -17.04 0.14
N PHE A 531 13.47 -18.28 0.29
CA PHE A 531 13.06 -19.13 -0.83
C PHE A 531 11.75 -18.62 -1.43
N TYR A 532 11.74 -18.40 -2.74
CA TYR A 532 10.60 -17.83 -3.46
C TYR A 532 10.09 -18.74 -4.59
N SER A 533 10.35 -20.04 -4.45
CA SER A 533 9.84 -21.08 -5.34
C SER A 533 9.40 -22.29 -4.55
N SER A 534 8.38 -22.98 -5.04
CA SER A 534 7.93 -24.29 -4.54
C SER A 534 8.82 -25.45 -4.99
N ASN A 535 9.70 -25.21 -5.97
CA ASN A 535 10.57 -26.25 -6.51
C ASN A 535 11.72 -26.53 -5.53
N PRO A 536 12.03 -27.80 -5.25
CA PRO A 536 13.10 -28.16 -4.34
C PRO A 536 14.47 -27.73 -4.88
N THR A 537 15.39 -27.48 -3.95
CA THR A 537 16.81 -27.28 -4.20
C THR A 537 17.57 -28.42 -3.54
N THR A 538 18.35 -29.18 -4.31
CA THR A 538 19.22 -30.23 -3.77
C THR A 538 20.66 -29.78 -3.83
N VAL A 539 21.30 -29.63 -2.67
CA VAL A 539 22.71 -29.25 -2.52
C VAL A 539 23.53 -30.49 -2.21
N SER A 540 24.64 -30.69 -2.93
CA SER A 540 25.56 -31.82 -2.72
C SER A 540 26.90 -31.38 -2.15
N ARG A 541 27.26 -30.09 -2.28
CA ARG A 541 28.50 -29.55 -1.73
C ARG A 541 28.41 -28.06 -1.45
N ILE A 542 29.03 -27.63 -0.35
CA ILE A 542 29.34 -26.23 -0.03
C ILE A 542 30.82 -26.15 0.31
N GLU A 543 31.55 -25.23 -0.31
CA GLU A 543 32.99 -25.03 -0.09
C GLU A 543 33.40 -23.59 -0.43
N ILE A 544 34.61 -23.19 -0.02
CA ILE A 544 35.25 -21.96 -0.48
C ILE A 544 36.40 -22.36 -1.41
N VAL A 545 36.32 -21.95 -2.66
CA VAL A 545 37.30 -22.27 -3.71
C VAL A 545 38.10 -21.04 -4.13
N LYS A 546 39.29 -21.30 -4.66
CA LYS A 546 40.19 -20.28 -5.20
C LYS A 546 39.79 -19.78 -6.59
N ASN A 547 39.30 -20.67 -7.44
CA ASN A 547 39.04 -20.39 -8.85
C ASN A 547 37.63 -20.85 -9.21
N VAL A 548 37.07 -20.22 -10.23
CA VAL A 548 35.85 -20.68 -10.91
C VAL A 548 36.24 -21.12 -12.33
N PRO A 549 35.38 -21.83 -13.07
CA PRO A 549 35.64 -22.18 -14.46
C PRO A 549 36.00 -20.95 -15.33
N ASP A 550 36.89 -21.11 -16.31
CA ASP A 550 37.41 -20.01 -17.13
C ASP A 550 36.31 -19.24 -17.89
N ASP A 551 35.19 -19.89 -18.20
CA ASP A 551 34.02 -19.32 -18.87
C ASP A 551 32.97 -18.77 -17.90
N PHE A 552 33.18 -18.90 -16.57
CA PHE A 552 32.28 -18.38 -15.57
C PHE A 552 32.48 -16.88 -15.37
N LEU A 553 31.37 -16.15 -15.39
CA LEU A 553 31.38 -14.70 -15.33
C LEU A 553 30.68 -14.21 -14.05
N ILE A 554 31.39 -13.45 -13.23
CA ILE A 554 30.89 -12.93 -11.95
C ILE A 554 30.10 -11.64 -12.19
N PRO A 555 28.81 -11.55 -11.80
CA PRO A 555 28.06 -10.30 -11.92
C PRO A 555 28.56 -9.28 -10.89
N SER A 556 28.41 -7.98 -11.13
CA SER A 556 28.60 -7.03 -10.03
C SER A 556 27.51 -7.21 -8.98
N LYS A 557 27.86 -6.98 -7.72
CA LYS A 557 26.91 -7.02 -6.61
C LYS A 557 25.96 -5.82 -6.70
N LEU A 558 24.65 -6.09 -6.64
CA LEU A 558 23.66 -5.03 -6.51
C LEU A 558 23.70 -4.42 -5.11
N PRO A 559 23.52 -3.10 -4.96
CA PRO A 559 23.35 -2.46 -3.66
C PRO A 559 22.18 -3.06 -2.89
N THR A 560 22.37 -3.32 -1.60
CA THR A 560 21.35 -3.82 -0.67
C THR A 560 21.16 -2.84 0.46
N SER A 561 19.92 -2.69 0.94
CA SER A 561 19.67 -1.95 2.18
C SER A 561 20.33 -2.69 3.35
N PRO A 562 21.05 -2.01 4.27
CA PRO A 562 21.64 -2.63 5.45
C PRO A 562 20.56 -3.12 6.42
N LEU A 563 20.82 -4.29 7.02
CA LEU A 563 19.98 -4.84 8.09
C LEU A 563 20.33 -4.22 9.43
N ILE A 564 19.31 -3.78 10.15
CA ILE A 564 19.45 -3.11 11.45
C ILE A 564 18.76 -3.92 12.54
N PHE A 565 19.54 -4.46 13.48
CA PHE A 565 19.01 -5.22 14.63
C PHE A 565 19.13 -4.49 15.96
N SER A 566 19.97 -3.47 16.06
CA SER A 566 20.24 -2.75 17.31
C SER A 566 20.52 -1.27 17.08
N CYS A 567 20.43 -0.49 18.14
CA CYS A 567 20.87 0.91 18.12
C CYS A 567 22.38 1.02 17.94
N THR A 568 22.82 2.07 17.24
CA THR A 568 24.24 2.44 17.13
C THR A 568 24.62 3.47 18.20
N ARG A 569 23.68 4.35 18.58
CA ARG A 569 23.88 5.32 19.65
C ARG A 569 24.13 4.61 20.99
N PRO A 570 25.22 4.91 21.71
CA PRO A 570 25.45 4.37 23.04
C PRO A 570 24.31 4.70 24.02
N ASN A 571 24.03 3.78 24.96
CA ASN A 571 23.00 3.93 26.00
C ASN A 571 21.59 4.24 25.46
N SER A 572 21.23 3.74 24.29
CA SER A 572 19.91 3.96 23.68
C SER A 572 19.08 2.67 23.57
N PHE A 573 17.77 2.85 23.52
CA PHE A 573 16.77 1.80 23.39
C PHE A 573 15.59 2.35 22.57
N ALA A 574 15.06 1.59 21.62
CA ALA A 574 14.00 2.05 20.74
C ALA A 574 12.84 1.08 20.69
N PHE A 575 11.64 1.61 20.93
CA PHE A 575 10.39 0.91 20.62
C PHE A 575 10.03 1.18 19.17
N ALA A 576 10.00 0.12 18.38
CA ALA A 576 9.48 0.11 17.02
C ALA A 576 8.23 -0.76 17.00
N ILE A 577 7.11 -0.11 16.71
CA ILE A 577 5.76 -0.66 16.86
C ILE A 577 5.18 -0.83 15.47
N ASP A 578 4.76 -2.05 15.16
CA ASP A 578 4.27 -2.42 13.84
C ASP A 578 2.75 -2.52 13.84
N ASP A 579 2.18 -2.39 12.64
CA ASP A 579 0.76 -2.46 12.35
C ASP A 579 -0.08 -1.47 13.18
N GLY A 580 -1.38 -1.75 13.25
CA GLY A 580 -2.11 -1.64 14.49
C GLY A 580 -3.61 -1.43 14.36
N ASP A 581 -4.30 -1.61 15.49
CA ASP A 581 -5.75 -1.49 15.58
C ASP A 581 -6.13 -0.13 16.18
N PRO A 582 -6.91 0.70 15.47
CA PRO A 582 -7.42 1.99 15.95
C PRO A 582 -8.07 1.92 17.33
N LYS A 583 -8.72 0.80 17.65
CA LYS A 583 -9.34 0.54 18.96
C LYS A 583 -8.34 0.67 20.10
N PHE A 584 -7.07 0.31 19.89
CA PHE A 584 -6.03 0.36 20.91
C PHE A 584 -5.13 1.59 20.81
N ALA A 585 -5.18 2.33 19.71
CA ALA A 585 -4.33 3.48 19.43
C ALA A 585 -4.31 4.48 20.60
N GLN A 586 -5.47 4.91 21.11
CA GLN A 586 -5.50 5.91 22.19
C GLN A 586 -4.83 5.41 23.48
N ARG A 587 -4.96 4.11 23.81
CA ARG A 587 -4.30 3.53 25.00
C ARG A 587 -2.78 3.48 24.81
N VAL A 588 -2.31 3.18 23.59
CA VAL A 588 -0.88 3.25 23.25
C VAL A 588 -0.38 4.69 23.36
N VAL A 589 -1.06 5.67 22.73
CA VAL A 589 -0.73 7.11 22.80
C VAL A 589 -0.60 7.56 24.25
N SER A 590 -1.62 7.29 25.07
CA SER A 590 -1.62 7.70 26.48
C SER A 590 -0.48 7.04 27.25
N THR A 591 -0.24 5.74 27.05
CA THR A 591 0.83 5.01 27.73
C THR A 591 2.22 5.56 27.41
N ILE A 592 2.53 5.82 26.14
CA ILE A 592 3.84 6.34 25.74
C ILE A 592 4.02 7.82 26.14
N ALA A 593 2.93 8.59 26.16
CA ALA A 593 2.93 9.98 26.63
C ALA A 593 3.16 10.06 28.15
N GLU A 594 2.44 9.26 28.95
CA GLU A 594 2.63 9.15 30.40
C GLU A 594 4.04 8.65 30.75
N ALA A 595 4.58 7.75 29.94
CA ALA A 595 5.97 7.31 30.06
C ALA A 595 6.99 8.37 29.64
N GLY A 596 6.60 9.42 28.91
CA GLY A 596 7.49 10.46 28.40
C GLY A 596 8.52 9.95 27.38
N ILE A 597 8.14 8.97 26.55
CA ILE A 597 9.04 8.38 25.55
C ILE A 597 8.60 8.72 24.13
N LYS A 598 9.54 8.71 23.17
CA LYS A 598 9.24 8.74 21.74
C LYS A 598 9.52 7.37 21.12
N VAL A 599 8.62 6.90 20.28
CA VAL A 599 8.68 5.60 19.61
C VAL A 599 8.61 5.77 18.10
N THR A 600 8.80 4.67 17.36
CA THR A 600 8.63 4.60 15.91
C THR A 600 7.48 3.69 15.55
N PHE A 601 6.65 4.09 14.60
CA PHE A 601 5.57 3.28 14.07
C PHE A 601 5.87 2.87 12.63
N PHE A 602 5.75 1.58 12.31
CA PHE A 602 5.79 1.08 10.94
C PHE A 602 4.36 0.78 10.49
N THR A 603 3.89 1.46 9.45
CA THR A 603 2.46 1.49 9.10
C THR A 603 2.20 0.76 7.80
N VAL A 604 1.13 -0.03 7.78
CA VAL A 604 0.66 -0.68 6.55
C VAL A 604 -0.15 0.33 5.72
N GLY A 605 0.30 0.60 4.49
CA GLY A 605 -0.25 1.67 3.66
C GLY A 605 -1.74 1.51 3.32
N ALA A 606 -2.24 0.27 3.12
CA ALA A 606 -3.66 0.03 2.85
C ALA A 606 -4.54 0.38 4.06
N ALA A 607 -4.14 -0.06 5.25
CA ALA A 607 -4.84 0.28 6.49
C ALA A 607 -4.77 1.79 6.77
N LEU A 608 -3.64 2.43 6.46
CA LEU A 608 -3.47 3.87 6.56
C LEU A 608 -4.42 4.65 5.63
N ARG A 609 -4.62 4.19 4.39
CA ARG A 609 -5.55 4.79 3.40
C ARG A 609 -7.01 4.54 3.71
N ASP A 610 -7.35 3.44 4.38
CA ASP A 610 -8.72 3.12 4.74
C ASP A 610 -9.24 4.11 5.79
N ALA A 611 -10.14 4.99 5.35
CA ALA A 611 -10.74 6.01 6.20
C ALA A 611 -11.56 5.43 7.36
N SER A 612 -12.08 4.21 7.24
CA SER A 612 -12.85 3.54 8.30
C SER A 612 -11.98 3.18 9.50
N THR A 613 -10.67 3.02 9.30
CA THR A 613 -9.73 2.73 10.38
C THR A 613 -9.40 3.98 11.20
N ASN A 614 -9.49 5.19 10.63
CA ASN A 614 -8.96 6.41 11.27
C ASN A 614 -7.45 6.33 11.63
N LEU A 615 -6.68 5.36 11.10
CA LEU A 615 -5.23 5.28 11.33
C LEU A 615 -4.50 6.54 10.82
N THR A 616 -4.97 7.14 9.73
CA THR A 616 -4.46 8.45 9.27
C THR A 616 -4.51 9.51 10.37
N GLY A 617 -5.63 9.62 11.10
CA GLY A 617 -5.79 10.58 12.20
C GLY A 617 -4.87 10.26 13.37
N VAL A 618 -4.81 8.97 13.75
CA VAL A 618 -3.93 8.46 14.80
C VAL A 618 -2.47 8.82 14.51
N TYR A 619 -1.94 8.42 13.35
CA TYR A 619 -0.53 8.63 13.03
C TYR A 619 -0.17 10.10 12.79
N LYS A 620 -1.10 10.94 12.34
CA LYS A 620 -0.91 12.41 12.36
C LYS A 620 -0.71 12.92 13.78
N GLY A 621 -1.57 12.51 14.71
CA GLY A 621 -1.40 12.85 16.14
C GLY A 621 -0.07 12.34 16.70
N MET A 622 0.37 11.15 16.29
CA MET A 622 1.68 10.61 16.69
C MET A 622 2.84 11.44 16.15
N LEU A 623 2.77 11.87 14.89
CA LEU A 623 3.76 12.75 14.28
C LEU A 623 3.81 14.13 14.96
N ASP A 624 2.65 14.73 15.25
CA ASP A 624 2.55 16.00 15.99
C ASP A 624 3.09 15.87 17.41
N ALA A 625 2.93 14.70 18.02
CA ALA A 625 3.54 14.34 19.29
C ALA A 625 5.04 14.02 19.17
N GLY A 626 5.65 14.09 17.99
CA GLY A 626 7.10 13.92 17.77
C GLY A 626 7.56 12.46 17.63
N HIS A 627 6.65 11.50 17.47
CA HIS A 627 7.01 10.12 17.13
C HIS A 627 7.50 9.99 15.68
N GLN A 628 8.16 8.89 15.36
CA GLN A 628 8.55 8.55 13.98
C GLN A 628 7.47 7.68 13.34
N VAL A 629 7.23 7.87 12.04
CA VAL A 629 6.42 6.98 11.21
C VAL A 629 7.25 6.51 10.00
N ALA A 630 7.15 5.23 9.66
CA ALA A 630 7.96 4.54 8.66
C ALA A 630 7.14 3.48 7.89
N TYR A 631 7.74 2.91 6.84
CA TYR A 631 7.07 2.05 5.87
C TYR A 631 6.98 0.58 6.32
N HIS A 632 5.84 -0.06 6.11
CA HIS A 632 5.61 -1.48 6.42
C HIS A 632 4.95 -2.25 5.27
N SER A 633 5.20 -1.84 4.02
CA SER A 633 4.53 -2.30 2.80
C SER A 633 3.07 -1.88 2.72
N PHE A 634 2.45 -2.08 1.56
CA PHE A 634 1.11 -1.59 1.33
C PHE A 634 0.05 -2.56 1.86
N THR A 635 0.18 -3.85 1.60
CA THR A 635 -0.81 -4.88 2.01
C THR A 635 -0.27 -5.89 3.00
N HIS A 636 0.93 -5.67 3.54
CA HIS A 636 1.57 -6.54 4.50
C HIS A 636 1.83 -8.00 4.02
N PRO A 637 2.32 -8.28 2.79
CA PRO A 637 2.66 -9.64 2.37
C PRO A 637 4.10 -10.03 2.80
N PRO A 638 4.44 -11.33 2.85
CA PRO A 638 5.83 -11.78 3.00
C PRO A 638 6.65 -11.39 1.75
N MET A 639 7.30 -10.23 1.81
CA MET A 639 7.85 -9.51 0.66
C MET A 639 8.84 -10.33 -0.16
N GLU A 640 9.79 -11.01 0.50
CA GLU A 640 10.78 -11.84 -0.19
C GLU A 640 10.15 -13.07 -0.86
N GLY A 641 8.93 -13.47 -0.49
CA GLY A 641 8.19 -14.57 -1.10
C GLY A 641 7.32 -14.16 -2.29
N LEU A 642 7.26 -12.87 -2.63
CA LEU A 642 6.45 -12.38 -3.75
C LEU A 642 6.94 -12.94 -5.10
N PRO A 643 6.03 -13.18 -6.06
CA PRO A 643 6.33 -13.91 -7.28
C PRO A 643 7.30 -13.18 -8.22
N SER A 644 7.37 -11.85 -8.17
CA SER A 644 8.20 -11.03 -9.05
C SER A 644 8.79 -9.81 -8.33
N LEU A 645 9.86 -9.23 -8.89
CA LEU A 645 10.41 -7.96 -8.41
C LEU A 645 9.40 -6.82 -8.55
N ALA A 646 8.57 -6.84 -9.59
CA ALA A 646 7.51 -5.85 -9.78
C ALA A 646 6.45 -5.88 -8.67
N ALA A 647 6.11 -7.06 -8.15
CA ALA A 647 5.21 -7.18 -7.01
C ALA A 647 5.83 -6.57 -5.74
N ILE A 648 7.13 -6.80 -5.51
CA ILE A 648 7.90 -6.17 -4.42
C ILE A 648 7.90 -4.65 -4.57
N ASP A 649 8.17 -4.14 -5.77
CA ASP A 649 8.21 -2.71 -6.04
C ASP A 649 6.85 -2.06 -5.82
N TRP A 650 5.79 -2.69 -6.29
CA TRP A 650 4.44 -2.19 -6.13
C TRP A 650 4.06 -2.05 -4.65
N GLU A 651 4.38 -3.04 -3.82
CA GLU A 651 4.15 -2.96 -2.36
C GLU A 651 4.88 -1.79 -1.71
N ILE A 652 6.14 -1.55 -2.11
CA ILE A 652 6.95 -0.45 -1.59
C ILE A 652 6.41 0.89 -2.10
N ASP A 653 6.17 1.03 -3.40
CA ASP A 653 5.72 2.27 -4.03
C ASP A 653 4.32 2.69 -3.60
N GLN A 654 3.40 1.74 -3.39
CA GLN A 654 2.07 2.04 -2.89
C GLN A 654 2.11 2.48 -1.43
N ASP A 655 2.99 1.91 -0.61
CA ASP A 655 3.17 2.35 0.77
C ASP A 655 3.80 3.76 0.84
N ILE A 656 4.83 4.03 0.01
CA ILE A 656 5.41 5.38 -0.14
C ILE A 656 4.32 6.40 -0.51
N GLN A 657 3.46 6.06 -1.48
CA GLN A 657 2.36 6.93 -1.89
C GLN A 657 1.33 7.12 -0.78
N ALA A 658 0.91 6.03 -0.13
CA ALA A 658 -0.04 6.07 0.98
C ALA A 658 0.43 6.98 2.10
N VAL A 659 1.66 6.79 2.59
CA VAL A 659 2.25 7.62 3.65
C VAL A 659 2.40 9.08 3.20
N ARG A 660 2.85 9.33 1.97
CA ARG A 660 2.97 10.70 1.44
C ARG A 660 1.62 11.41 1.35
N GLU A 661 0.61 10.75 0.81
CA GLU A 661 -0.72 11.34 0.59
C GLU A 661 -1.47 11.57 1.89
N THR A 662 -1.40 10.60 2.82
CA THR A 662 -2.16 10.64 4.07
C THR A 662 -1.45 11.45 5.14
N LEU A 663 -0.13 11.30 5.31
CA LEU A 663 0.65 11.88 6.40
C LEU A 663 1.55 13.04 5.96
N GLY A 664 1.81 13.21 4.65
CA GLY A 664 2.63 14.32 4.14
C GLY A 664 4.12 14.19 4.41
N ILE A 665 4.61 12.97 4.72
CA ILE A 665 6.01 12.70 5.06
C ILE A 665 6.65 11.73 4.06
N THR A 666 7.97 11.60 4.14
CA THR A 666 8.75 10.52 3.53
C THR A 666 9.67 9.91 4.58
N SER A 667 9.91 8.61 4.51
CA SER A 667 10.85 7.90 5.36
C SER A 667 11.97 7.26 4.55
N THR A 668 13.08 6.91 5.21
CA THR A 668 14.09 5.98 4.69
C THR A 668 14.12 4.68 5.48
N TYR A 669 13.14 4.47 6.37
CA TYR A 669 13.07 3.32 7.24
C TYR A 669 11.94 2.42 6.76
N PHE A 670 12.25 1.14 6.58
CA PHE A 670 11.30 0.11 6.18
C PHE A 670 11.51 -1.10 7.07
N ARG A 671 10.41 -1.69 7.54
CA ARG A 671 10.43 -3.01 8.16
C ARG A 671 9.65 -3.97 7.28
N PRO A 672 10.17 -5.15 6.94
CA PRO A 672 9.39 -6.13 6.18
C PRO A 672 8.29 -6.74 7.05
N PRO A 673 7.08 -6.93 6.51
CA PRO A 673 6.10 -7.84 7.09
C PRO A 673 6.70 -9.22 7.39
N PHE A 674 6.29 -9.80 8.51
CA PHE A 674 6.72 -11.11 9.01
C PHE A 674 8.23 -11.25 9.27
N GLY A 675 9.02 -10.17 9.18
CA GLY A 675 10.49 -10.27 9.24
C GLY A 675 11.11 -10.92 8.00
N THR A 676 10.33 -11.17 6.95
CA THR A 676 10.83 -11.84 5.74
C THR A 676 11.85 -10.98 5.03
N GLU A 677 13.08 -11.47 4.94
CA GLU A 677 14.18 -10.76 4.33
C GLU A 677 14.89 -11.63 3.30
N GLY A 678 15.47 -10.97 2.31
CA GLY A 678 16.35 -11.59 1.34
C GLY A 678 16.94 -10.57 0.39
N ALA A 679 17.69 -11.07 -0.57
CA ALA A 679 18.41 -10.23 -1.51
C ALA A 679 17.45 -9.40 -2.37
N ARG A 680 16.31 -9.98 -2.81
CA ARG A 680 15.40 -9.30 -3.74
C ARG A 680 14.75 -8.08 -3.08
N VAL A 681 14.09 -8.25 -1.94
CA VAL A 681 13.42 -7.14 -1.24
C VAL A 681 14.42 -6.05 -0.83
N ARG A 682 15.61 -6.41 -0.35
CA ARG A 682 16.62 -5.44 0.10
C ARG A 682 17.24 -4.64 -1.05
N GLN A 683 17.40 -5.25 -2.23
CA GLN A 683 17.87 -4.58 -3.45
C GLN A 683 16.80 -3.64 -4.00
N ARG A 684 15.54 -4.09 -4.08
CA ARG A 684 14.43 -3.25 -4.55
C ARG A 684 14.22 -2.05 -3.63
N LEU A 685 14.24 -2.26 -2.32
CA LEU A 685 14.16 -1.17 -1.35
C LEU A 685 15.28 -0.13 -1.55
N GLN A 686 16.53 -0.58 -1.72
CA GLN A 686 17.67 0.33 -1.95
C GLN A 686 17.60 1.06 -3.29
N SER A 687 17.01 0.43 -4.30
CA SER A 687 16.78 1.02 -5.63
C SER A 687 15.70 2.11 -5.60
N LEU A 688 14.59 1.87 -4.89
CA LEU A 688 13.46 2.79 -4.81
C LEU A 688 13.68 3.90 -3.77
N ILE A 689 14.42 3.61 -2.70
CA ILE A 689 14.69 4.53 -1.60
C ILE A 689 16.20 4.54 -1.31
N PRO A 690 17.01 5.29 -2.07
CA PRO A 690 18.45 5.36 -1.83
C PRO A 690 18.77 5.79 -0.38
N GLY A 691 19.56 4.97 0.32
CA GLY A 691 19.92 5.21 1.72
C GLY A 691 18.89 4.67 2.72
N SER A 692 18.04 3.76 2.27
CA SER A 692 17.09 3.02 3.09
C SER A 692 17.76 2.18 4.18
N LYS A 693 17.03 1.95 5.27
CA LYS A 693 17.40 1.08 6.38
C LYS A 693 16.35 -0.02 6.48
N PHE A 694 16.79 -1.27 6.48
CA PHE A 694 15.94 -2.44 6.61
C PHE A 694 15.90 -2.87 8.08
N VAL A 695 14.86 -2.43 8.79
CA VAL A 695 14.78 -2.44 10.25
C VAL A 695 14.19 -3.75 10.75
N MET A 696 15.00 -4.52 11.47
CA MET A 696 14.62 -5.75 12.15
C MET A 696 14.47 -5.47 13.66
N TRP A 697 14.81 -6.42 14.53
CA TRP A 697 14.69 -6.29 15.97
C TRP A 697 15.70 -7.18 16.72
N SER A 698 16.06 -6.77 17.94
CA SER A 698 16.85 -7.57 18.90
C SER A 698 16.09 -7.87 20.19
N VAL A 699 14.85 -7.39 20.30
CA VAL A 699 13.93 -7.65 21.41
C VAL A 699 12.55 -7.92 20.80
N ASP A 700 12.05 -9.15 20.95
CA ASP A 700 10.74 -9.55 20.43
C ASP A 700 9.78 -9.89 21.57
N VAL A 701 8.64 -9.20 21.64
CA VAL A 701 7.59 -9.53 22.62
C VAL A 701 6.88 -10.84 22.29
N GLN A 702 6.97 -11.33 21.05
CA GLN A 702 6.31 -12.52 20.52
C GLN A 702 4.78 -12.51 20.76
N ASP A 703 4.17 -11.33 20.61
CA ASP A 703 2.74 -11.13 20.78
C ASP A 703 1.92 -11.95 19.80
N TYR A 704 2.37 -12.08 18.55
CA TYR A 704 1.75 -12.96 17.53
C TYR A 704 1.59 -14.42 17.99
N LEU A 705 2.46 -14.89 18.92
CA LEU A 705 2.41 -16.24 19.47
C LEU A 705 1.63 -16.31 20.79
N TRP A 706 1.82 -15.33 21.68
CA TRP A 706 1.37 -15.42 23.06
C TRP A 706 0.13 -14.61 23.40
N ALA A 707 -0.19 -13.55 22.64
CA ALA A 707 -1.17 -12.54 23.07
C ALA A 707 -2.58 -13.09 23.26
N THR A 708 -2.97 -14.11 22.49
CA THR A 708 -4.25 -14.81 22.59
C THR A 708 -4.12 -16.22 23.18
N SER A 709 -2.94 -16.58 23.69
CA SER A 709 -2.71 -17.87 24.34
C SER A 709 -3.23 -17.89 25.79
N PRO A 710 -3.31 -19.06 26.46
CA PRO A 710 -3.60 -19.14 27.89
C PRO A 710 -2.54 -18.52 28.80
N THR A 711 -1.34 -18.21 28.29
CA THR A 711 -0.20 -17.67 29.04
C THR A 711 0.35 -16.40 28.38
N PRO A 712 -0.45 -15.33 28.23
CA PRO A 712 -0.03 -14.10 27.55
C PRO A 712 1.14 -13.39 28.24
N GLU A 713 1.36 -13.63 29.53
CA GLU A 713 2.48 -13.13 30.32
C GLU A 713 3.86 -13.56 29.79
N ASN A 714 3.95 -14.61 28.96
CA ASN A 714 5.19 -15.00 28.30
C ASN A 714 5.78 -13.86 27.46
N GLN A 715 4.97 -12.92 26.99
CA GLN A 715 5.46 -11.71 26.32
C GLN A 715 6.43 -10.90 27.20
N ILE A 716 6.15 -10.81 28.51
CA ILE A 716 7.01 -10.11 29.47
C ILE A 716 8.30 -10.89 29.69
N THR A 717 8.19 -12.22 29.83
CA THR A 717 9.36 -13.10 30.00
C THR A 717 10.30 -13.02 28.80
N ASN A 718 9.76 -13.04 27.58
CA ASN A 718 10.54 -12.95 26.35
C ASN A 718 11.20 -11.58 26.20
N PHE A 719 10.43 -10.51 26.43
CA PHE A 719 10.97 -9.15 26.43
C PHE A 719 12.12 -8.99 27.42
N GLN A 720 11.95 -9.44 28.67
CA GLN A 720 13.01 -9.38 29.69
C GLN A 720 14.25 -10.19 29.27
N SER A 721 14.05 -11.41 28.77
CA SER A 721 15.13 -12.29 28.30
C SER A 721 15.99 -11.62 27.23
N ASP A 722 15.37 -10.96 26.24
CA ASP A 722 16.13 -10.30 25.18
C ASP A 722 16.79 -8.99 25.64
N VAL A 723 16.15 -8.26 26.56
CA VAL A 723 16.76 -7.09 27.21
C VAL A 723 17.99 -7.48 28.04
N ASP A 724 17.91 -8.58 28.81
CA ASP A 724 19.00 -9.10 29.63
C ASP A 724 20.21 -9.54 28.79
N LYS A 725 19.96 -10.01 27.56
CA LYS A 725 21.01 -10.31 26.58
C LYS A 725 21.58 -9.07 25.90
N GLY A 726 21.08 -7.86 26.20
CA GLY A 726 21.61 -6.61 25.68
C GLY A 726 20.84 -6.04 24.48
N GLY A 727 19.70 -6.63 24.09
CA GLY A 727 18.84 -6.12 23.04
C GLY A 727 18.45 -4.64 23.24
N SER A 728 18.16 -3.96 22.14
CA SER A 728 17.90 -2.51 22.16
C SER A 728 16.86 -2.01 21.16
N LEU A 729 16.40 -2.86 20.25
CA LEU A 729 15.42 -2.50 19.23
C LEU A 729 14.25 -3.46 19.31
N VAL A 730 13.11 -2.96 19.78
CA VAL A 730 11.91 -3.76 20.05
C VAL A 730 11.09 -3.93 18.78
N VAL A 731 10.49 -5.09 18.61
CA VAL A 731 9.28 -5.29 17.81
C VAL A 731 8.10 -5.61 18.73
N MET A 732 6.96 -4.99 18.44
CA MET A 732 5.66 -5.31 19.04
C MET A 732 4.54 -4.77 18.15
N HIS A 733 3.31 -5.25 18.35
CA HIS A 733 2.13 -4.82 17.60
C HIS A 733 1.05 -4.34 18.57
N TYR A 734 0.33 -3.27 18.22
CA TYR A 734 -0.87 -2.87 18.96
C TYR A 734 -2.15 -3.46 18.35
N LEU A 735 -2.10 -4.76 18.07
CA LEU A 735 -3.22 -5.55 17.54
C LEU A 735 -3.96 -6.33 18.63
N TYR A 736 -3.39 -6.42 19.83
CA TYR A 736 -3.91 -7.26 20.91
C TYR A 736 -4.09 -6.50 22.22
N ASP A 737 -5.20 -6.77 22.91
CA ASP A 737 -5.50 -6.13 24.19
C ASP A 737 -4.43 -6.43 25.25
N THR A 738 -3.98 -7.69 25.33
CA THR A 738 -2.96 -8.14 26.29
C THR A 738 -1.62 -7.45 26.06
N THR A 739 -1.16 -7.35 24.82
CA THR A 739 0.09 -6.68 24.45
C THR A 739 0.08 -5.20 24.83
N VAL A 740 -1.01 -4.49 24.53
CA VAL A 740 -1.15 -3.08 24.90
C VAL A 740 -1.29 -2.90 26.42
N ASN A 741 -1.93 -3.82 27.13
CA ASN A 741 -1.96 -3.83 28.60
C ASN A 741 -0.57 -4.08 29.23
N TYR A 742 0.34 -4.77 28.53
CA TYR A 742 1.71 -5.02 28.99
C TYR A 742 2.72 -3.96 28.55
N LEU A 743 2.38 -3.07 27.63
CA LEU A 743 3.24 -1.96 27.21
C LEU A 743 3.84 -1.15 28.38
N PRO A 744 3.09 -0.78 29.45
CA PRO A 744 3.67 -0.12 30.62
C PRO A 744 4.78 -0.95 31.29
N LYS A 745 4.65 -2.27 31.34
CA LYS A 745 5.65 -3.18 31.92
C LYS A 745 6.89 -3.28 31.02
N PHE A 746 6.71 -3.40 29.71
CA PHE A 746 7.83 -3.39 28.76
C PHE A 746 8.66 -2.10 28.89
N ILE A 747 7.97 -0.95 28.99
CA ILE A 747 8.62 0.35 29.19
C ILE A 747 9.35 0.40 30.55
N ALA A 748 8.75 -0.13 31.63
CA ALA A 748 9.39 -0.17 32.93
C ALA A 748 10.68 -1.02 32.93
N ILE A 749 10.65 -2.19 32.28
CA ILE A 749 11.82 -3.06 32.09
C ILE A 749 12.90 -2.31 31.29
N ALA A 750 12.53 -1.69 30.17
CA ALA A 750 13.47 -0.93 29.35
C ALA A 750 14.09 0.25 30.12
N LYS A 751 13.31 0.99 30.91
CA LYS A 751 13.82 2.08 31.76
C LYS A 751 14.75 1.58 32.87
N ALA A 752 14.51 0.40 33.43
CA ALA A 752 15.35 -0.19 34.47
C ALA A 752 16.79 -0.49 33.98
N THR A 753 17.00 -0.58 32.67
CA THR A 753 18.35 -0.70 32.08
C THR A 753 19.19 0.58 32.20
N GLY A 754 18.57 1.72 32.50
CA GLY A 754 19.23 3.04 32.49
C GLY A 754 19.48 3.62 31.09
N LYS A 755 19.08 2.93 30.02
CA LYS A 755 19.16 3.42 28.65
C LYS A 755 18.11 4.52 28.39
N GLN A 756 18.41 5.42 27.47
CA GLN A 756 17.48 6.43 26.97
C GLN A 756 16.55 5.83 25.92
N LEU A 757 15.25 5.94 26.13
CA LEU A 757 14.22 5.46 25.21
C LEU A 757 13.92 6.52 24.15
N MET A 758 14.06 6.17 22.86
CA MET A 758 13.98 7.12 21.75
C MET A 758 13.44 6.47 20.46
N ARG A 759 13.28 7.28 19.41
CA ARG A 759 12.93 6.82 18.05
C ARG A 759 14.06 6.02 17.41
N VAL A 760 13.76 5.22 16.39
CA VAL A 760 14.76 4.43 15.66
C VAL A 760 15.77 5.35 14.98
N ASP A 761 15.35 6.42 14.33
CA ASP A 761 16.27 7.36 13.67
C ASP A 761 17.27 8.03 14.63
N GLN A 762 16.83 8.43 15.83
CA GLN A 762 17.70 8.95 16.89
C GLN A 762 18.66 7.88 17.42
N CYS A 763 18.17 6.65 17.58
CA CYS A 763 18.91 5.45 17.99
C CYS A 763 19.97 5.02 16.97
N LEU A 764 19.77 5.32 15.68
CA LEU A 764 20.73 5.11 14.60
C LEU A 764 21.57 6.35 14.25
N GLU A 765 21.45 7.43 15.04
CA GLU A 765 22.20 8.67 14.83
C GLU A 765 22.00 9.28 13.44
N ASP A 766 20.80 9.14 12.88
CA ASP A 766 20.49 9.71 11.56
C ASP A 766 20.64 11.24 11.60
N PRO A 767 21.42 11.86 10.70
CA PRO A 767 21.58 13.32 10.67
C PRO A 767 20.28 14.11 10.49
N ALA A 768 19.24 13.48 9.93
CA ALA A 768 17.92 14.08 9.77
C ALA A 768 17.00 13.90 10.99
N ALA A 769 17.43 13.14 12.01
CA ALA A 769 16.64 12.93 13.21
C ALA A 769 16.49 14.23 14.00
N PRO A 770 15.34 14.44 14.68
CA PRO A 770 15.18 15.58 15.59
C PRO A 770 16.21 15.51 16.73
N PRO A 771 16.63 16.67 17.28
CA PRO A 771 17.43 16.70 18.50
C PRO A 771 16.78 15.91 19.64
N LEU A 772 17.60 15.36 20.53
CA LEU A 772 17.16 14.61 21.71
C LEU A 772 16.39 15.48 22.71
#